data_AF-A0A9D6P116-F1
#
_entry.id   AF-A0A9D6P116-F1
#
_cell.length_a   1.000
_cell.length_b   1.000
_cell.length_c   1.000
_cell.angle_alpha   90.00
_cell.angle_beta   90.00
_cell.angle_gamma   90.00
#
_symmetry.space_group_name_H-M   'P 1'
#
loop_
_entity.id
_entity.type
_entity.pdbx_description
1 polymer ?
#
loop_
_entity_poly.entity_id
_entity_poly.type
_entity_poly.pdbx_seq_one_letter_code
_entity_poly.pdbx_strand_id
1 'polypeptide(L)'
;PELIHLYRTDEQVKQLMDTALVLEGLTRHASTHAAGITIADKPLTEYAPLFKSNDDQITTGLDMTSLEHIGLLKIDMLGLRTLTVIDETIKLAEQRHGLLINLETLPLDDVPTFQMLARAETMGVFQLESSGMRDLLKKIKPSQFEDIISVIALFRPGPIGSGMLDEFMKRKHGQIPIKYEHPRLEPILKSTYGVIVFQEQVMRIASDLAGFSLAQADLLRRAMGKKISEVMEAQRKAFLDGCKANHIPERTANRIFDLMEHFAGYGFNKCVVGTTQVVDADSGRPLTVETLYRTRQPIRVLSLDEDLRLIPAKVLDVVSNGQREVFTLTTNLGRTITVTGNHPFLTVNGWKELKELKVGDHIAVPRSLSAIQGAASLQPYQLVSLAAILSEGNTCHPSGVYVYNNSKAYTDDAVAHLSQFDNTVPTVTQRDGLYEVYAGTGQVTTFGTGHVPWNKGRHGYPRSGSKAALLEASAPSQVARSGVRQWVEELGLAWVKSTEKFIPDVIFTLPSDQMALFLGKLWSGDGHLWGSGSRFPFYATSSRRLAFQVQHLLSRLGIVGVVKAKRFKYRGGIRPGYVVYFSGKEHIVRFIERIGPHLIGRDEPLRALRQYYRQIPDDQSSKDVIPAAIKRLVHRAKERSGLTWRQLERSAGLSMKEFCGALHARKGGFRRSTIQRLGEFLEEPELVRYAASDVYWDRIRSIEAAGIAETYDLEIEHTHNFVADDLIVHNSHSAAYALISFRTAYLKTHYPVEFMTALLSSETGNTDKLVVYLDEAKRMGLTVLPPDVNESQALFTAVDAHTIRCGLGVIKNVGMSAIESLVRARERRGRFASMEEVCHDADLRLVNRKVCESLIKAGACDRMGLSRAALLASLDQAMEQAISAQKDRLRGQMTLFDELKAATPSQAPAPSVVNRLRDWPESQKLAFEKALLGFYVSGHPLARYERALRSLATATSLQLLQMDENAVVTIGGMLTKIKLTTTKKTNEQMAVCMLEDLEGDVELLVFPNTFAQLAPQLKPNAVVFVEGRIAIREDRPRLVAQQIIPIEQGASKLTRAIELVLHSPGMEKDLLEQLKGLLAKFPGVTPITLRLEIPREPSLRLKLAEGFKVEPRQELLEALSQLLGDEAVVLKRLTSPKAL
;
A
#
# COMPACT_ATOMS: atom_id res chain seq x y z
N PRO A 1 -39.79 -12.73 4.85
CA PRO A 1 -38.87 -12.34 5.94
C PRO A 1 -39.43 -12.75 7.33
N GLU A 2 -38.78 -13.73 7.96
CA GLU A 2 -39.20 -14.30 9.27
C GLU A 2 -39.34 -13.24 10.38
N LEU A 3 -38.49 -12.22 10.38
CA LEU A 3 -38.56 -11.13 11.37
C LEU A 3 -39.87 -10.34 11.30
N ILE A 4 -40.40 -10.08 10.09
CA ILE A 4 -41.67 -9.35 9.90
C ILE A 4 -42.85 -10.22 10.33
N HIS A 5 -42.76 -11.53 10.13
CA HIS A 5 -43.77 -12.45 10.61
C HIS A 5 -43.80 -12.46 12.14
N LEU A 6 -42.64 -12.67 12.78
CA LEU A 6 -42.51 -12.64 14.24
C LEU A 6 -42.95 -11.29 14.85
N TYR A 7 -42.60 -10.17 14.21
CA TYR A 7 -43.06 -8.84 14.61
C TYR A 7 -44.60 -8.68 14.58
N ARG A 8 -45.30 -9.40 13.69
CA ARG A 8 -46.76 -9.34 13.56
C ARG A 8 -47.49 -10.37 14.41
N THR A 9 -46.87 -11.51 14.70
CA THR A 9 -47.51 -12.64 15.37
C THR A 9 -47.16 -12.75 16.85
N ASP A 10 -45.99 -12.28 17.26
CA ASP A 10 -45.49 -12.36 18.63
C ASP A 10 -45.39 -10.96 19.23
N GLU A 11 -46.24 -10.68 20.21
CA GLU A 11 -46.34 -9.38 20.86
C GLU A 11 -45.09 -9.03 21.69
N GLN A 12 -44.38 -10.03 22.22
CA GLN A 12 -43.09 -9.82 22.89
C GLN A 12 -42.00 -9.44 21.89
N VAL A 13 -41.98 -10.08 20.72
CA VAL A 13 -41.04 -9.71 19.65
C VAL A 13 -41.36 -8.33 19.09
N LYS A 14 -42.64 -8.00 18.93
CA LYS A 14 -43.08 -6.66 18.55
C LYS A 14 -42.59 -5.62 19.55
N GLN A 15 -42.83 -5.82 20.84
CA GLN A 15 -42.39 -4.91 21.89
C GLN A 15 -40.86 -4.81 21.95
N LEU A 16 -40.14 -5.93 21.81
CA LEU A 16 -38.68 -5.97 21.76
C LEU A 16 -38.13 -5.20 20.56
N MET A 17 -38.71 -5.38 19.38
CA MET A 17 -38.32 -4.71 18.14
C MET A 17 -38.63 -3.22 18.19
N ASP A 18 -39.83 -2.83 18.64
CA ASP A 18 -40.22 -1.44 18.82
C ASP A 18 -39.27 -0.75 19.81
N THR A 19 -38.94 -1.42 20.91
CA THR A 19 -37.97 -0.92 21.89
C THR A 19 -36.56 -0.87 21.29
N ALA A 20 -36.11 -1.90 20.57
CA ALA A 20 -34.79 -1.95 19.97
C ALA A 20 -34.60 -0.88 18.89
N LEU A 21 -35.63 -0.59 18.09
CA LEU A 21 -35.62 0.49 17.10
C LEU A 21 -35.56 1.87 17.75
N VAL A 22 -36.22 2.05 18.89
CA VAL A 22 -36.09 3.29 19.69
C VAL A 22 -34.67 3.44 20.26
N LEU A 23 -34.00 2.33 20.59
CA LEU A 23 -32.64 2.33 21.12
C LEU A 23 -31.54 2.30 20.02
N GLU A 24 -31.91 2.07 18.76
CA GLU A 24 -30.98 2.03 17.62
C GLU A 24 -30.40 3.42 17.34
N GLY A 25 -29.08 3.51 17.23
CA GLY A 25 -28.36 4.77 17.07
C GLY A 25 -27.91 5.43 18.37
N LEU A 26 -28.23 4.85 19.54
CA LEU A 26 -27.67 5.30 20.82
C LEU A 26 -26.24 4.80 21.01
N THR A 27 -25.38 5.66 21.58
CA THR A 27 -23.97 5.37 21.87
C THR A 27 -23.81 4.54 23.15
N ARG A 28 -22.95 3.52 23.16
CA ARG A 28 -22.70 2.65 24.33
C ARG A 28 -21.77 3.25 25.38
N HIS A 29 -20.53 3.51 25.00
CA HIS A 29 -19.48 4.05 25.88
C HIS A 29 -18.42 4.77 25.04
N ALA A 30 -17.64 5.65 25.65
CA ALA A 30 -16.51 6.29 25.00
C ALA A 30 -15.32 5.31 24.91
N SER A 31 -14.81 5.09 23.70
CA SER A 31 -13.65 4.24 23.44
C SER A 31 -12.64 4.98 22.56
N THR A 32 -11.36 4.61 22.65
CA THR A 32 -10.28 5.24 21.89
C THR A 32 -10.24 4.68 20.48
N HIS A 33 -10.13 5.56 19.46
CA HIS A 33 -9.96 5.14 18.08
C HIS A 33 -8.59 4.48 17.90
N ALA A 34 -8.56 3.29 17.28
CA ALA A 34 -7.37 2.44 17.24
C ALA A 34 -6.14 3.06 16.51
N ALA A 35 -6.36 4.09 15.68
CA ALA A 35 -5.30 4.77 14.93
C ALA A 35 -5.35 6.30 15.07
N GLY A 36 -6.42 6.84 15.63
CA GLY A 36 -6.77 8.25 15.46
C GLY A 36 -6.05 9.10 16.49
N ILE A 37 -5.08 9.88 16.04
CA ILE A 37 -4.38 10.85 16.87
C ILE A 37 -4.85 12.23 16.45
N THR A 38 -5.25 13.01 17.44
CA THR A 38 -5.61 14.41 17.22
C THR A 38 -4.52 15.29 17.78
N ILE A 39 -4.05 16.22 16.95
CA ILE A 39 -3.06 17.22 17.31
C ILE A 39 -3.77 18.57 17.37
N ALA A 40 -3.60 19.26 18.50
CA ALA A 40 -4.10 20.59 18.72
C ALA A 40 -2.92 21.51 19.08
N ASP A 41 -3.05 22.78 18.71
CA ASP A 41 -2.08 23.86 18.96
C ASP A 41 -2.19 24.46 20.38
N LYS A 42 -3.25 24.15 21.14
CA LYS A 42 -3.39 24.46 22.58
C LYS A 42 -3.76 23.21 23.37
N PRO A 43 -3.74 23.23 24.72
CA PRO A 43 -4.22 22.12 25.52
C PRO A 43 -5.57 21.60 25.01
N LEU A 44 -5.63 20.30 24.73
CA LEU A 44 -6.81 19.67 24.12
C LEU A 44 -8.10 19.91 24.94
N THR A 45 -7.97 20.14 26.25
CA THR A 45 -9.07 20.51 27.17
C THR A 45 -9.79 21.81 26.78
N GLU A 46 -9.18 22.66 25.96
CA GLU A 46 -9.81 23.87 25.43
C GLU A 46 -10.74 23.60 24.22
N TYR A 47 -10.55 22.47 23.52
CA TYR A 47 -11.35 22.11 22.32
C TYR A 47 -12.33 21.00 22.55
N ALA A 48 -11.91 20.00 23.32
CA ALA A 48 -12.66 18.79 23.56
C ALA A 48 -12.51 18.41 25.03
N PRO A 49 -13.60 17.95 25.67
CA PRO A 49 -13.45 17.27 26.95
C PRO A 49 -12.51 16.08 26.75
N LEU A 50 -11.58 15.89 27.67
CA LEU A 50 -10.69 14.75 27.68
C LEU A 50 -11.14 13.78 28.75
N PHE A 51 -10.96 12.50 28.47
CA PHE A 51 -11.08 11.47 29.49
C PHE A 51 -9.85 10.59 29.45
N LYS A 52 -9.49 10.05 30.61
CA LYS A 52 -8.42 9.06 30.71
C LYS A 52 -9.06 7.69 30.52
N SER A 53 -8.56 6.91 29.58
CA SER A 53 -8.96 5.52 29.42
C SER A 53 -8.39 4.67 30.55
N ASN A 54 -8.86 3.42 30.67
CA ASN A 54 -8.36 2.48 31.67
C ASN A 54 -6.88 2.13 31.50
N ASP A 55 -6.32 2.33 30.30
CA ASP A 55 -4.89 2.12 29.98
C ASP A 55 -4.06 3.40 30.18
N ASP A 56 -4.58 4.35 30.97
CA ASP A 56 -3.96 5.64 31.27
C ASP A 56 -3.77 6.55 30.04
N GLN A 57 -4.36 6.21 28.89
CA GLN A 57 -4.28 7.01 27.66
C GLN A 57 -5.26 8.18 27.69
N ILE A 58 -4.79 9.35 27.27
CA ILE A 58 -5.61 10.56 27.16
C ILE A 58 -6.40 10.50 25.85
N THR A 59 -7.72 10.48 25.94
CA THR A 59 -8.62 10.35 24.78
C THR A 59 -9.62 11.52 24.71
N THR A 60 -9.97 11.93 23.50
CA THR A 60 -10.98 12.98 23.26
C THR A 60 -12.39 12.44 23.50
N GLY A 61 -13.22 13.21 24.19
CA GLY A 61 -14.65 12.91 24.39
C GLY A 61 -15.54 13.20 23.18
N LEU A 62 -14.97 13.61 22.05
CA LEU A 62 -15.66 13.84 20.77
C LEU A 62 -15.31 12.76 19.76
N ASP A 63 -16.27 12.44 18.88
CA ASP A 63 -16.08 11.48 17.79
C ASP A 63 -15.29 12.10 16.61
N MET A 64 -14.85 11.22 15.70
CA MET A 64 -14.03 11.58 14.54
C MET A 64 -14.62 12.72 13.70
N THR A 65 -15.91 12.64 13.38
CA THR A 65 -16.57 13.61 12.51
C THR A 65 -16.66 14.97 13.20
N SER A 66 -16.94 14.96 14.50
CA SER A 66 -16.99 16.17 15.31
C SER A 66 -15.63 16.84 15.42
N LEU A 67 -14.56 16.08 15.62
CA LEU A 67 -13.17 16.57 15.66
C LEU A 67 -12.74 17.21 14.33
N GLU A 68 -13.11 16.60 13.20
CA GLU A 68 -12.87 17.16 11.87
C GLU A 68 -13.71 18.42 11.61
N HIS A 69 -14.95 18.48 12.10
CA HIS A 69 -15.81 19.65 11.96
C HIS A 69 -15.35 20.85 12.82
N ILE A 70 -14.86 20.62 14.04
CA ILE A 70 -14.18 21.67 14.82
C ILE A 70 -12.79 22.01 14.24
N GLY A 71 -12.32 21.16 13.32
CA GLY A 71 -11.15 21.33 12.48
C GLY A 71 -9.84 21.18 13.22
N LEU A 72 -9.81 20.25 14.17
CA LEU A 72 -8.56 19.72 14.72
C LEU A 72 -7.88 18.83 13.68
N LEU A 73 -6.56 18.83 13.67
CA LEU A 73 -5.77 17.98 12.79
C LEU A 73 -5.87 16.53 13.29
N LYS A 74 -6.36 15.66 12.42
CA LYS A 74 -6.41 14.22 12.65
C LYS A 74 -5.34 13.53 11.79
N ILE A 75 -4.53 12.70 12.43
CA ILE A 75 -3.59 11.78 11.77
C ILE A 75 -3.99 10.37 12.16
N ASP A 76 -4.05 9.46 11.18
CA ASP A 76 -4.22 8.04 11.45
C ASP A 76 -2.84 7.36 11.48
N MET A 77 -2.37 7.00 12.66
CA MET A 77 -1.20 6.14 12.85
C MET A 77 -1.67 4.71 13.03
N LEU A 78 -1.67 3.95 11.94
CA LEU A 78 -2.10 2.55 11.97
C LEU A 78 -0.95 1.67 12.46
N GLY A 79 -1.16 0.99 13.58
CA GLY A 79 -0.29 -0.11 14.02
C GLY A 79 -0.50 -1.35 13.14
N LEU A 80 0.23 -1.45 12.02
CA LEU A 80 0.15 -2.61 11.14
C LEU A 80 1.07 -3.73 11.65
N ARG A 81 0.49 -4.75 12.30
CA ARG A 81 1.24 -5.92 12.81
C ARG A 81 2.11 -6.60 11.75
N THR A 82 1.67 -6.58 10.50
CA THR A 82 2.42 -7.12 9.36
C THR A 82 3.81 -6.49 9.23
N LEU A 83 3.96 -5.19 9.48
CA LEU A 83 5.27 -4.54 9.44
C LEU A 83 6.16 -5.04 10.57
N THR A 84 5.60 -5.29 11.76
CA THR A 84 6.33 -5.93 12.88
C THR A 84 6.77 -7.35 12.52
N VAL A 85 5.91 -8.15 11.87
CA VAL A 85 6.30 -9.50 11.43
C VAL A 85 7.43 -9.44 10.41
N ILE A 86 7.38 -8.51 9.46
CA ILE A 86 8.46 -8.30 8.48
C ILE A 86 9.77 -7.93 9.19
N ASP A 87 9.74 -6.94 10.08
CA ASP A 87 10.92 -6.47 10.83
C ASP A 87 11.55 -7.59 11.67
N GLU A 88 10.74 -8.32 12.44
CA GLU A 88 11.23 -9.46 13.24
C GLU A 88 11.75 -10.60 12.37
N THR A 89 11.13 -10.87 11.21
CA THR A 89 11.65 -11.86 10.25
C THR A 89 13.05 -11.48 9.76
N ILE A 90 13.25 -10.21 9.42
CA ILE A 90 14.55 -9.70 8.95
C ILE A 90 15.60 -9.82 10.05
N LYS A 91 15.29 -9.41 11.29
CA LYS A 91 16.21 -9.55 12.42
C LYS A 91 16.61 -11.01 12.67
N LEU A 92 15.66 -11.94 12.62
CA LEU A 92 15.92 -13.36 12.79
C LEU A 92 16.77 -13.91 11.64
N ALA A 93 16.49 -13.50 10.40
CA ALA A 93 17.27 -13.89 9.23
C ALA A 93 18.70 -13.33 9.27
N GLU A 94 18.88 -12.08 9.70
CA GLU A 94 20.19 -11.45 9.90
C GLU A 94 21.00 -12.18 10.97
N GLN A 95 20.40 -12.48 12.12
CA GLN A 95 21.07 -13.21 13.21
C GLN A 95 21.54 -14.60 12.78
N ARG A 96 20.75 -15.28 11.93
CA ARG A 96 21.03 -16.65 11.52
C ARG A 96 21.97 -16.74 10.32
N HIS A 97 21.72 -15.94 9.30
CA HIS A 97 22.41 -16.03 8.00
C HIS A 97 23.52 -14.99 7.84
N GLY A 98 23.57 -13.97 8.70
CA GLY A 98 24.49 -12.84 8.53
C GLY A 98 24.19 -11.97 7.30
N LEU A 99 22.98 -12.08 6.74
CA LEU A 99 22.55 -11.40 5.52
C LEU A 99 21.63 -10.22 5.86
N LEU A 100 22.03 -9.00 5.51
CA LEU A 100 21.18 -7.82 5.56
C LEU A 100 20.17 -7.85 4.40
N ILE A 101 18.89 -8.07 4.71
CA ILE A 101 17.82 -8.10 3.72
C ILE A 101 17.31 -6.67 3.49
N ASN A 102 17.54 -6.13 2.30
CA ASN A 102 16.95 -4.85 1.90
C ASN A 102 15.63 -5.06 1.12
N LEU A 103 14.53 -4.64 1.73
CA LEU A 103 13.18 -4.74 1.17
C LEU A 103 12.93 -3.85 -0.06
N GLU A 104 13.73 -2.81 -0.26
CA GLU A 104 13.59 -1.87 -1.39
C GLU A 104 14.15 -2.46 -2.69
N THR A 105 15.11 -3.39 -2.59
CA THR A 105 15.82 -3.95 -3.75
C THR A 105 15.34 -5.35 -4.14
N LEU A 106 14.23 -5.82 -3.57
CA LEU A 106 13.71 -7.16 -3.85
C LEU A 106 13.18 -7.26 -5.30
N PRO A 107 13.49 -8.35 -6.03
CA PRO A 107 12.96 -8.57 -7.37
C PRO A 107 11.44 -8.83 -7.32
N LEU A 108 10.66 -8.04 -8.07
CA LEU A 108 9.18 -8.17 -8.12
C LEU A 108 8.69 -9.29 -9.05
N ASP A 109 9.62 -9.98 -9.72
CA ASP A 109 9.41 -11.09 -10.66
C ASP A 109 9.90 -12.44 -10.12
N ASP A 110 10.08 -12.55 -8.79
CA ASP A 110 10.57 -13.77 -8.13
C ASP A 110 9.64 -14.98 -8.35
N VAL A 111 10.09 -15.92 -9.20
CA VAL A 111 9.33 -17.11 -9.62
C VAL A 111 8.93 -18.01 -8.43
N PRO A 112 9.83 -18.34 -7.47
CA PRO A 112 9.46 -19.12 -6.29
C PRO A 112 8.29 -18.51 -5.51
N THR A 113 8.30 -17.19 -5.30
CA THR A 113 7.23 -16.47 -4.60
C THR A 113 5.90 -16.62 -5.33
N PHE A 114 5.87 -16.43 -6.65
CA PHE A 114 4.65 -16.62 -7.44
C PHE A 114 4.16 -18.07 -7.43
N GLN A 115 5.06 -19.05 -7.44
CA GLN A 115 4.71 -20.47 -7.31
C GLN A 115 4.09 -20.79 -5.95
N MET A 116 4.59 -20.18 -4.86
CA MET A 116 3.98 -20.29 -3.53
C MET A 116 2.57 -19.69 -3.51
N LEU A 117 2.41 -18.47 -4.06
CA LEU A 117 1.11 -17.81 -4.19
C LEU A 117 0.13 -18.63 -5.04
N ALA A 118 0.58 -19.23 -6.14
CA ALA A 118 -0.23 -20.06 -7.02
C ALA A 118 -0.71 -21.38 -6.37
N ARG A 119 0.04 -21.90 -5.39
CA ARG A 119 -0.39 -23.02 -4.53
C ARG A 119 -1.34 -22.59 -3.41
N ALA A 120 -1.54 -21.27 -3.24
CA ALA A 120 -2.26 -20.63 -2.14
C ALA A 120 -1.77 -21.04 -0.74
N GLU A 121 -0.45 -21.18 -0.62
CA GLU A 121 0.28 -21.33 0.64
C GLU A 121 0.44 -19.94 1.29
N THR A 122 -0.65 -19.15 1.37
CA THR A 122 -0.62 -17.72 1.75
C THR A 122 -1.08 -17.44 3.18
N MET A 123 -1.14 -18.46 4.04
CA MET A 123 -1.36 -18.21 5.47
C MET A 123 -0.22 -17.34 6.02
N GLY A 124 -0.58 -16.22 6.67
CA GLY A 124 0.36 -15.20 7.13
C GLY A 124 0.79 -14.17 6.09
N VAL A 125 0.36 -14.28 4.82
CA VAL A 125 0.68 -13.32 3.76
C VAL A 125 -0.36 -12.21 3.75
N PHE A 126 0.09 -10.96 3.87
CA PHE A 126 -0.76 -9.80 4.03
C PHE A 126 -1.84 -9.67 2.95
N GLN A 127 -3.09 -9.44 3.36
CA GLN A 127 -4.32 -9.37 2.53
C GLN A 127 -4.69 -10.66 1.76
N LEU A 128 -3.85 -11.69 1.77
CA LEU A 128 -4.01 -12.90 0.94
C LEU A 128 -4.39 -14.16 1.73
N GLU A 129 -4.78 -14.03 3.00
CA GLU A 129 -4.97 -15.17 3.92
C GLU A 129 -6.38 -15.80 3.86
N SER A 130 -7.41 -15.03 3.50
CA SER A 130 -8.80 -15.50 3.62
C SER A 130 -9.08 -16.71 2.72
N SER A 131 -9.98 -17.61 3.15
CA SER A 131 -10.27 -18.85 2.40
C SER A 131 -10.68 -18.57 0.95
N GLY A 132 -11.61 -17.63 0.72
CA GLY A 132 -12.00 -17.25 -0.63
C GLY A 132 -10.86 -16.65 -1.45
N MET A 133 -9.95 -15.90 -0.83
CA MET A 133 -8.80 -15.33 -1.52
C MET A 133 -7.79 -16.42 -1.90
N ARG A 134 -7.59 -17.41 -1.03
CA ARG A 134 -6.74 -18.57 -1.30
C ARG A 134 -7.29 -19.43 -2.42
N ASP A 135 -8.59 -19.68 -2.41
CA ASP A 135 -9.24 -20.40 -3.50
C ASP A 135 -9.13 -19.62 -4.81
N LEU A 136 -9.26 -18.30 -4.74
CA LEU A 136 -9.03 -17.44 -5.88
C LEU A 136 -7.58 -17.52 -6.38
N LEU A 137 -6.58 -17.49 -5.50
CA LEU A 137 -5.18 -17.62 -5.88
C LEU A 137 -4.86 -18.97 -6.55
N LYS A 138 -5.42 -20.08 -6.04
CA LYS A 138 -5.31 -21.41 -6.69
C LYS A 138 -5.89 -21.42 -8.09
N LYS A 139 -7.01 -20.73 -8.28
CA LYS A 139 -7.69 -20.65 -9.57
C LYS A 139 -6.98 -19.68 -10.52
N ILE A 140 -6.52 -18.50 -10.06
CA ILE A 140 -5.86 -17.48 -10.88
C ILE A 140 -4.40 -17.85 -11.20
N LYS A 141 -3.69 -18.52 -10.28
CA LYS A 141 -2.25 -18.82 -10.36
C LYS A 141 -1.42 -17.59 -10.75
N PRO A 142 -1.28 -16.58 -9.87
CA PRO A 142 -0.56 -15.34 -10.19
C PRO A 142 0.87 -15.64 -10.65
N SER A 143 1.32 -14.95 -11.71
CA SER A 143 2.65 -15.15 -12.31
C SER A 143 3.45 -13.86 -12.48
N GLN A 144 2.84 -12.71 -12.16
CA GLN A 144 3.44 -11.38 -12.25
C GLN A 144 2.83 -10.47 -11.19
N PHE A 145 3.49 -9.35 -10.87
CA PHE A 145 3.07 -8.44 -9.81
C PHE A 145 1.68 -7.82 -10.06
N GLU A 146 1.35 -7.50 -11.31
CA GLU A 146 0.05 -6.95 -11.73
C GLU A 146 -1.12 -7.88 -11.41
N ASP A 147 -0.88 -9.20 -11.38
CA ASP A 147 -1.90 -10.15 -10.99
C ASP A 147 -2.25 -10.00 -9.51
N ILE A 148 -1.28 -9.69 -8.64
CA ILE A 148 -1.51 -9.46 -7.20
C ILE A 148 -2.38 -8.22 -7.02
N ILE A 149 -2.06 -7.13 -7.74
CA ILE A 149 -2.85 -5.89 -7.73
C ILE A 149 -4.29 -6.18 -8.15
N SER A 150 -4.45 -6.94 -9.23
CA SER A 150 -5.76 -7.29 -9.79
C SER A 150 -6.56 -8.20 -8.86
N VAL A 151 -5.91 -9.19 -8.24
CA VAL A 151 -6.54 -10.11 -7.27
C VAL A 151 -7.05 -9.35 -6.04
N ILE A 152 -6.24 -8.44 -5.48
CA ILE A 152 -6.64 -7.61 -4.33
C ILE A 152 -7.80 -6.68 -4.71
N ALA A 153 -7.81 -6.14 -5.94
CA ALA A 153 -8.89 -5.30 -6.42
C ALA A 153 -10.19 -6.08 -6.66
N LEU A 154 -10.09 -7.30 -7.20
CA LEU A 154 -11.21 -8.15 -7.59
C LEU A 154 -11.84 -8.93 -6.43
N PHE A 155 -11.11 -9.22 -5.35
CA PHE A 155 -11.63 -10.00 -4.22
C PHE A 155 -12.53 -9.17 -3.31
N ARG A 156 -13.72 -8.79 -3.81
CA ARG A 156 -14.73 -7.99 -3.11
C ARG A 156 -16.14 -8.47 -3.47
N PRO A 157 -17.16 -8.31 -2.59
CA PRO A 157 -18.51 -8.84 -2.81
C PRO A 157 -19.18 -8.42 -4.14
N GLY A 158 -18.86 -7.24 -4.66
CA GLY A 158 -19.35 -6.77 -5.95
C GLY A 158 -18.78 -7.58 -7.13
N PRO A 159 -17.46 -7.49 -7.40
CA PRO A 159 -16.84 -8.24 -8.50
C PRO A 159 -17.02 -9.76 -8.42
N ILE A 160 -17.02 -10.35 -7.22
CA ILE A 160 -17.25 -11.80 -7.03
C ILE A 160 -18.65 -12.22 -7.47
N GLY A 161 -19.70 -11.48 -7.09
CA GLY A 161 -21.09 -11.79 -7.43
C GLY A 161 -21.47 -11.52 -8.89
N SER A 162 -20.56 -10.93 -9.66
CA SER A 162 -20.82 -10.39 -10.99
C SER A 162 -20.34 -11.29 -12.14
N GLY A 163 -19.71 -12.43 -11.83
CA GLY A 163 -19.09 -13.34 -12.82
C GLY A 163 -17.78 -12.82 -13.43
N MET A 164 -17.36 -11.60 -13.07
CA MET A 164 -16.14 -10.94 -13.55
C MET A 164 -14.87 -11.73 -13.24
N LEU A 165 -14.82 -12.34 -12.07
CA LEU A 165 -13.69 -13.14 -11.62
C LEU A 165 -13.49 -14.38 -12.49
N ASP A 166 -14.57 -15.06 -12.84
CA ASP A 166 -14.54 -16.25 -13.68
C ASP A 166 -14.09 -15.92 -15.11
N GLU A 167 -14.54 -14.79 -15.64
CA GLU A 167 -14.14 -14.33 -16.95
C GLU A 167 -12.66 -13.92 -16.99
N PHE A 168 -12.17 -13.21 -15.96
CA PHE A 168 -10.75 -12.89 -15.80
C PHE A 168 -9.90 -14.17 -15.76
N MET A 169 -10.31 -15.17 -14.98
CA MET A 169 -9.61 -16.45 -14.85
C MET A 169 -9.54 -17.22 -16.17
N LYS A 170 -10.69 -17.40 -16.86
CA LYS A 170 -10.75 -18.16 -18.11
C LYS A 170 -9.91 -17.52 -19.23
N ARG A 171 -9.87 -16.19 -19.26
CA ARG A 171 -9.07 -15.43 -20.22
C ARG A 171 -7.58 -15.50 -19.92
N LYS A 172 -7.19 -15.36 -18.64
CA LYS A 172 -5.80 -15.53 -18.21
C LYS A 172 -5.24 -16.91 -18.59
N HIS A 173 -6.01 -17.98 -18.38
CA HIS A 173 -5.59 -19.35 -18.70
C HIS A 173 -5.72 -19.71 -20.18
N GLY A 174 -6.12 -18.77 -21.04
CA GLY A 174 -6.31 -19.03 -22.47
C GLY A 174 -7.46 -19.99 -22.81
N GLN A 175 -8.35 -20.28 -21.86
CA GLN A 175 -9.52 -21.15 -22.06
C GLN A 175 -10.61 -20.47 -22.89
N ILE A 176 -10.71 -19.14 -22.74
CA ILE A 176 -11.54 -18.28 -23.57
C ILE A 176 -10.60 -17.29 -24.27
N PRO A 177 -10.72 -17.11 -25.60
CA PRO A 177 -9.95 -16.09 -26.29
C PRO A 177 -10.26 -14.71 -25.71
N ILE A 178 -9.22 -13.92 -25.48
CA ILE A 178 -9.40 -12.54 -25.02
C ILE A 178 -10.10 -11.77 -26.14
N LYS A 179 -11.41 -11.57 -25.98
CA LYS A 179 -12.24 -10.86 -26.95
C LYS A 179 -12.51 -9.46 -26.42
N TYR A 180 -12.13 -8.48 -27.22
CA TYR A 180 -12.47 -7.09 -27.00
C TYR A 180 -13.74 -6.77 -27.81
N GLU A 181 -14.72 -6.12 -27.19
CA GLU A 181 -15.95 -5.67 -27.90
C GLU A 181 -15.62 -4.66 -29.01
N HIS A 182 -14.47 -3.99 -28.90
CA HIS A 182 -13.92 -3.09 -29.89
C HIS A 182 -12.39 -3.12 -29.85
N PRO A 183 -11.67 -3.04 -30.99
CA PRO A 183 -10.20 -3.04 -31.02
C PRO A 183 -9.55 -1.97 -30.14
N ARG A 184 -10.20 -0.81 -29.95
CA ARG A 184 -9.72 0.27 -29.06
C ARG A 184 -9.68 -0.10 -27.58
N LEU A 185 -10.35 -1.17 -27.15
CA LEU A 185 -10.33 -1.61 -25.75
C LEU A 185 -9.07 -2.40 -25.39
N GLU A 186 -8.37 -2.97 -26.38
CA GLU A 186 -7.18 -3.79 -26.16
C GLU A 186 -6.09 -3.08 -25.34
N PRO A 187 -5.59 -1.88 -25.71
CA PRO A 187 -4.53 -1.21 -24.95
C PRO A 187 -4.94 -0.80 -23.52
N ILE A 188 -6.24 -0.67 -23.24
CA ILE A 188 -6.75 -0.28 -21.90
C ILE A 188 -6.87 -1.51 -20.99
N LEU A 189 -7.28 -2.65 -21.56
CA LEU A 189 -7.66 -3.83 -20.80
C LEU A 189 -6.66 -4.98 -20.90
N LYS A 190 -5.54 -4.83 -21.64
CA LYS A 190 -4.53 -5.89 -21.81
C LYS A 190 -3.97 -6.42 -20.48
N SER A 191 -3.61 -5.54 -19.55
CA SER A 191 -3.07 -5.90 -18.22
C SER A 191 -4.08 -6.65 -17.34
N THR A 192 -5.37 -6.58 -17.68
CA THR A 192 -6.46 -7.23 -16.95
C THR A 192 -7.20 -8.24 -17.84
N TYR A 193 -6.51 -8.77 -18.86
CA TYR A 193 -7.04 -9.80 -19.77
C TYR A 193 -8.40 -9.45 -20.40
N GLY A 194 -8.62 -8.18 -20.73
CA GLY A 194 -9.83 -7.68 -21.36
C GLY A 194 -11.01 -7.40 -20.40
N VAL A 195 -10.79 -7.49 -19.09
CA VAL A 195 -11.82 -7.27 -18.06
C VAL A 195 -11.62 -5.88 -17.43
N ILE A 196 -12.70 -5.15 -17.17
CA ILE A 196 -12.63 -3.80 -16.56
C ILE A 196 -12.54 -3.93 -15.05
N VAL A 197 -11.35 -3.73 -14.47
CA VAL A 197 -11.10 -3.88 -13.02
C VAL A 197 -10.91 -2.52 -12.34
N PHE A 198 -10.27 -1.57 -13.02
CA PHE A 198 -9.87 -0.28 -12.46
C PHE A 198 -10.80 0.88 -12.93
N GLN A 199 -10.95 1.94 -12.14
CA GLN A 199 -11.85 3.07 -12.43
C GLN A 199 -11.27 3.90 -13.58
N GLU A 200 -9.96 3.82 -13.71
CA GLU A 200 -9.09 4.41 -14.71
C GLU A 200 -9.39 3.74 -16.04
N GLN A 201 -9.65 2.43 -16.05
CA GLN A 201 -10.08 1.74 -17.25
C GLN A 201 -11.45 2.24 -17.69
N VAL A 202 -12.43 2.41 -16.79
CA VAL A 202 -13.74 2.99 -17.10
C VAL A 202 -13.61 4.40 -17.67
N MET A 203 -12.79 5.23 -17.04
CA MET A 203 -12.56 6.60 -17.49
C MET A 203 -11.93 6.64 -18.88
N ARG A 204 -10.93 5.79 -19.15
CA ARG A 204 -10.33 5.66 -20.48
C ARG A 204 -11.31 5.12 -21.53
N ILE A 205 -12.15 4.16 -21.18
CA ILE A 205 -13.16 3.62 -22.12
C ILE A 205 -14.17 4.72 -22.50
N ALA A 206 -14.61 5.53 -21.54
CA ALA A 206 -15.48 6.68 -21.79
C ALA A 206 -14.84 7.70 -22.76
N SER A 207 -13.55 8.00 -22.56
CA SER A 207 -12.83 8.94 -23.41
C SER A 207 -12.55 8.37 -24.81
N ASP A 208 -11.95 7.18 -24.90
CA ASP A 208 -11.43 6.60 -26.15
C ASP A 208 -12.55 6.17 -27.13
N LEU A 209 -13.73 5.79 -26.61
CA LEU A 209 -14.87 5.38 -27.45
C LEU A 209 -15.89 6.49 -27.67
N ALA A 210 -16.31 7.22 -26.63
CA ALA A 210 -17.34 8.24 -26.76
C ALA A 210 -16.81 9.67 -26.91
N GLY A 211 -15.50 9.88 -26.82
CA GLY A 211 -14.92 11.22 -26.86
C GLY A 211 -15.26 12.06 -25.63
N PHE A 212 -15.58 11.41 -24.49
CA PHE A 212 -15.81 12.13 -23.24
C PHE A 212 -14.54 12.86 -22.82
N SER A 213 -14.74 14.07 -22.29
CA SER A 213 -13.70 14.71 -21.47
C SER A 213 -13.56 13.95 -20.15
N LEU A 214 -12.40 14.01 -19.52
CA LEU A 214 -12.10 13.37 -18.24
C LEU A 214 -13.05 13.81 -17.15
N ALA A 215 -13.59 15.03 -17.28
CA ALA A 215 -14.52 15.61 -16.34
C ALA A 215 -15.86 14.91 -16.47
N GLN A 216 -16.29 14.63 -17.70
CA GLN A 216 -17.46 13.81 -18.00
C GLN A 216 -17.21 12.34 -17.67
N ALA A 217 -16.02 11.80 -17.93
CA ALA A 217 -15.64 10.43 -17.59
C ALA A 217 -15.53 10.20 -16.07
N ASP A 218 -15.02 11.17 -15.30
CA ASP A 218 -15.03 11.11 -13.83
C ASP A 218 -16.42 11.38 -13.25
N LEU A 219 -17.21 12.26 -13.86
CA LEU A 219 -18.61 12.43 -13.49
C LEU A 219 -19.37 11.12 -13.70
N LEU A 220 -19.14 10.45 -14.83
CA LEU A 220 -19.67 9.12 -15.13
C LEU A 220 -19.18 8.09 -14.09
N ARG A 221 -17.89 8.07 -13.75
CA ARG A 221 -17.33 7.23 -12.68
C ARG A 221 -17.98 7.48 -11.31
N ARG A 222 -18.15 8.74 -10.90
CA ARG A 222 -18.82 9.14 -9.64
C ARG A 222 -20.30 8.73 -9.65
N ALA A 223 -20.98 8.92 -10.78
CA ALA A 223 -22.38 8.56 -10.97
C ALA A 223 -22.59 7.03 -10.92
N MET A 224 -21.70 6.27 -11.56
CA MET A 224 -21.67 4.80 -11.50
C MET A 224 -21.37 4.30 -10.08
N GLY A 225 -20.42 4.93 -9.37
CA GLY A 225 -20.08 4.57 -7.99
C GLY A 225 -21.20 4.84 -6.97
N LYS A 226 -21.97 5.92 -7.15
CA LYS A 226 -23.08 6.30 -6.25
C LYS A 226 -24.47 5.84 -6.73
N LYS A 227 -24.54 5.19 -7.90
CA LYS A 227 -25.79 4.73 -8.55
C LYS A 227 -26.87 5.82 -8.63
N ILE A 228 -26.52 7.00 -9.13
CA ILE A 228 -27.45 8.14 -9.25
C ILE A 228 -28.20 8.03 -10.59
N SER A 229 -29.44 7.53 -10.58
CA SER A 229 -30.20 7.16 -11.79
C SER A 229 -30.35 8.30 -12.81
N GLU A 230 -30.72 9.52 -12.37
CA GLU A 230 -30.90 10.66 -13.29
C GLU A 230 -29.61 11.07 -14.02
N VAL A 231 -28.45 10.99 -13.34
CA VAL A 231 -27.16 11.34 -13.92
C VAL A 231 -26.67 10.22 -14.85
N MET A 232 -26.99 8.96 -14.54
CA MET A 232 -26.60 7.80 -15.34
C MET A 232 -27.29 7.76 -16.71
N GLU A 233 -28.59 8.06 -16.79
CA GLU A 233 -29.30 8.12 -18.08
C GLU A 233 -28.76 9.24 -18.98
N ALA A 234 -28.49 10.42 -18.40
CA ALA A 234 -27.91 11.54 -19.13
C ALA A 234 -26.52 11.22 -19.68
N GLN A 235 -25.68 10.54 -18.90
CA GLN A 235 -24.35 10.13 -19.35
C GLN A 235 -24.39 8.96 -20.34
N ARG A 236 -25.33 8.02 -20.21
CA ARG A 236 -25.53 6.93 -21.20
C ARG A 236 -25.84 7.51 -22.57
N LYS A 237 -26.78 8.46 -22.64
CA LYS A 237 -27.15 9.10 -23.90
C LYS A 237 -25.97 9.81 -24.54
N ALA A 238 -25.24 10.61 -23.76
CA ALA A 238 -24.03 11.28 -24.22
C ALA A 238 -22.96 10.29 -24.73
N PHE A 239 -22.80 9.14 -24.06
CA PHE A 239 -21.83 8.13 -24.45
C PHE A 239 -22.17 7.48 -25.80
N LEU A 240 -23.46 7.18 -26.03
CA LEU A 240 -23.92 6.61 -27.29
C LEU A 240 -23.80 7.59 -28.46
N ASP A 241 -24.16 8.86 -28.24
CA ASP A 241 -24.03 9.93 -29.24
C ASP A 241 -22.55 10.13 -29.63
N GLY A 242 -21.66 10.09 -28.63
CA GLY A 242 -20.22 10.16 -28.82
C GLY A 242 -19.64 8.95 -29.58
N CYS A 243 -20.09 7.73 -29.23
CA CYS A 243 -19.67 6.52 -29.95
C CYS A 243 -20.14 6.51 -31.40
N LYS A 244 -21.35 7.03 -31.66
CA LYS A 244 -21.91 7.17 -33.01
C LYS A 244 -21.11 8.16 -33.85
N ALA A 245 -20.68 9.29 -33.26
CA ALA A 245 -19.77 10.23 -33.91
C ALA A 245 -18.40 9.60 -34.23
N ASN A 246 -17.96 8.63 -33.41
CA ASN A 246 -16.71 7.88 -33.60
C ASN A 246 -16.86 6.61 -34.44
N HIS A 247 -17.97 6.47 -35.20
CA HIS A 247 -18.23 5.34 -36.10
C HIS A 247 -18.27 3.97 -35.40
N ILE A 248 -18.57 3.93 -34.10
CA ILE A 248 -18.79 2.68 -33.35
C ILE A 248 -20.27 2.31 -33.48
N PRO A 249 -20.60 1.08 -33.89
CA PRO A 249 -21.98 0.64 -33.97
C PRO A 249 -22.72 0.83 -32.64
N GLU A 250 -23.92 1.40 -32.70
CA GLU A 250 -24.73 1.73 -31.51
C GLU A 250 -24.99 0.51 -30.62
N ARG A 251 -25.12 -0.69 -31.22
CA ARG A 251 -25.23 -1.96 -30.51
C ARG A 251 -23.99 -2.30 -29.68
N THR A 252 -22.80 -2.04 -30.22
CA THR A 252 -21.51 -2.26 -29.54
C THR A 252 -21.30 -1.21 -28.44
N ALA A 253 -21.64 0.06 -28.70
CA ALA A 253 -21.55 1.14 -27.74
C ALA A 253 -22.44 0.90 -26.50
N ASN A 254 -23.71 0.50 -26.70
CA ASN A 254 -24.61 0.15 -25.61
C ASN A 254 -24.03 -0.97 -24.74
N ARG A 255 -23.53 -2.03 -25.38
CA ARG A 255 -22.92 -3.16 -24.68
C ARG A 255 -21.68 -2.77 -23.88
N ILE A 256 -20.84 -1.89 -24.41
CA ILE A 256 -19.66 -1.37 -23.69
C ILE A 256 -20.07 -0.48 -22.51
N PHE A 257 -21.11 0.33 -22.66
CA PHE A 257 -21.60 1.15 -21.55
C PHE A 257 -22.23 0.31 -20.44
N ASP A 258 -22.98 -0.74 -20.79
CA ASP A 258 -23.51 -1.72 -19.83
C ASP A 258 -22.36 -2.37 -19.04
N LEU A 259 -21.28 -2.76 -19.75
CA LEU A 259 -20.04 -3.27 -19.14
C LEU A 259 -19.26 -2.20 -18.37
N MET A 260 -19.44 -0.92 -18.61
CA MET A 260 -18.84 0.10 -17.75
C MET A 260 -19.65 0.29 -16.49
N GLU A 261 -20.97 0.43 -16.62
CA GLU A 261 -21.91 0.69 -15.52
C GLU A 261 -21.87 -0.42 -14.48
N HIS A 262 -21.82 -1.67 -14.95
CA HIS A 262 -21.71 -2.83 -14.09
C HIS A 262 -20.36 -2.91 -13.34
N PHE A 263 -19.27 -2.36 -13.88
CA PHE A 263 -17.90 -2.55 -13.36
C PHE A 263 -17.33 -1.29 -12.66
N ALA A 264 -17.84 -0.10 -12.99
CA ALA A 264 -17.33 1.19 -12.51
C ALA A 264 -17.67 1.54 -11.06
N GLY A 265 -18.49 0.73 -10.40
CA GLY A 265 -18.66 0.80 -8.96
C GLY A 265 -17.36 0.64 -8.15
N TYR A 266 -16.24 0.20 -8.76
CA TYR A 266 -15.22 -0.57 -8.01
C TYR A 266 -13.70 -0.30 -8.22
N GLY A 267 -13.19 0.57 -9.10
CA GLY A 267 -11.72 0.66 -9.41
C GLY A 267 -10.86 1.88 -8.93
N PHE A 268 -9.55 2.05 -9.32
CA PHE A 268 -8.56 2.94 -8.60
C PHE A 268 -7.14 3.35 -9.24
N ASN A 269 -6.68 4.66 -9.21
CA ASN A 269 -5.31 5.35 -9.25
C ASN A 269 -5.09 6.73 -10.02
N LYS A 270 -4.06 7.54 -9.65
CA LYS A 270 -3.76 9.00 -10.01
C LYS A 270 -2.34 9.27 -10.64
N CYS A 271 -2.11 10.23 -11.59
CA CYS A 271 -0.81 10.41 -12.33
C CYS A 271 -0.51 11.82 -12.97
N VAL A 272 0.74 12.06 -13.44
CA VAL A 272 1.23 13.22 -14.26
C VAL A 272 1.71 12.79 -15.67
N VAL A 273 1.91 13.70 -16.64
CA VAL A 273 2.39 13.31 -18.01
C VAL A 273 3.92 13.19 -18.13
N GLY A 274 4.39 12.39 -19.09
CA GLY A 274 5.83 12.20 -19.32
C GLY A 274 6.63 13.45 -19.65
N THR A 275 6.01 14.43 -20.32
CA THR A 275 6.64 15.71 -20.68
C THR A 275 6.75 16.70 -19.52
N THR A 276 6.12 16.41 -18.37
CA THR A 276 6.20 17.25 -17.18
C THR A 276 7.65 17.37 -16.73
N GLN A 277 8.08 18.60 -16.45
CA GLN A 277 9.45 18.88 -16.02
C GLN A 277 9.55 18.84 -14.50
N VAL A 278 10.59 18.18 -14.02
CA VAL A 278 11.07 18.27 -12.64
C VAL A 278 12.52 18.73 -12.68
N VAL A 279 12.96 19.44 -11.64
CA VAL A 279 14.33 19.96 -11.58
C VAL A 279 15.10 19.19 -10.53
N ASP A 280 16.28 18.72 -10.90
CA ASP A 280 17.22 18.16 -9.95
C ASP A 280 17.71 19.29 -9.01
N ALA A 281 17.39 19.15 -7.73
CA ALA A 281 17.67 20.14 -6.69
C ALA A 281 19.18 20.37 -6.49
N ASP A 282 20.01 19.37 -6.84
CA ASP A 282 21.45 19.39 -6.61
C ASP A 282 22.25 20.05 -7.73
N SER A 283 21.85 19.78 -8.98
CA SER A 283 22.52 20.32 -10.16
C SER A 283 21.81 21.52 -10.79
N GLY A 284 20.51 21.69 -10.49
CA GLY A 284 19.62 22.63 -11.17
C GLY A 284 19.21 22.20 -12.58
N ARG A 285 19.58 20.98 -13.00
CA ARG A 285 19.26 20.48 -14.34
C ARG A 285 17.75 20.16 -14.46
N PRO A 286 17.06 20.70 -15.47
CA PRO A 286 15.69 20.29 -15.76
C PRO A 286 15.66 18.92 -16.43
N LEU A 287 14.77 18.04 -15.98
CA LEU A 287 14.55 16.70 -16.50
C LEU A 287 13.06 16.48 -16.72
N THR A 288 12.69 15.71 -17.73
CA THR A 288 11.30 15.26 -17.89
C THR A 288 11.05 14.00 -17.08
N VAL A 289 9.83 13.82 -16.59
CA VAL A 289 9.43 12.60 -15.87
C VAL A 289 9.66 11.34 -16.71
N GLU A 290 9.41 11.41 -18.02
CA GLU A 290 9.72 10.31 -18.94
C GLU A 290 11.23 10.00 -19.02
N THR A 291 12.08 11.03 -18.98
CA THR A 291 13.53 10.81 -18.97
C THR A 291 13.95 10.14 -17.68
N LEU A 292 13.39 10.54 -16.53
CA LEU A 292 13.66 9.88 -15.25
C LEU A 292 13.21 8.43 -15.24
N TYR A 293 12.02 8.15 -15.77
CA TYR A 293 11.52 6.78 -15.92
C TYR A 293 12.47 5.91 -16.77
N ARG A 294 12.93 6.42 -17.91
CA ARG A 294 13.79 5.69 -18.85
C ARG A 294 15.22 5.50 -18.35
N THR A 295 15.77 6.51 -17.68
CA THR A 295 17.18 6.51 -17.24
C THR A 295 17.37 5.94 -15.84
N ARG A 296 16.32 5.91 -15.01
CA ARG A 296 16.35 5.53 -13.58
C ARG A 296 17.46 6.23 -12.80
N GLN A 297 17.79 7.46 -13.21
CA GLN A 297 18.84 8.24 -12.58
C GLN A 297 18.38 8.70 -11.19
N PRO A 298 19.17 8.46 -10.12
CA PRO A 298 18.85 8.98 -8.80
C PRO A 298 19.03 10.50 -8.80
N ILE A 299 17.95 11.21 -8.48
CA ILE A 299 17.95 12.67 -8.32
C ILE A 299 17.20 13.07 -7.05
N ARG A 300 17.42 14.30 -6.61
CA ARG A 300 16.56 14.94 -5.60
C ARG A 300 15.68 15.97 -6.28
N VAL A 301 14.40 15.99 -5.95
CA VAL A 301 13.47 17.03 -6.41
C VAL A 301 13.09 17.90 -5.22
N LEU A 302 12.67 19.14 -5.47
CA LEU A 302 12.08 19.93 -4.39
C LEU A 302 10.72 19.36 -4.00
N SER A 303 10.51 19.20 -2.71
CA SER A 303 9.23 18.85 -2.09
C SER A 303 8.88 19.83 -0.99
N LEU A 304 7.60 19.84 -0.62
CA LEU A 304 7.09 20.66 0.47
C LEU A 304 7.05 19.85 1.76
N ASP A 305 7.69 20.37 2.81
CA ASP A 305 7.64 19.78 4.16
C ASP A 305 6.38 20.19 4.95
N GLU A 306 6.28 19.73 6.20
CA GLU A 306 5.17 20.05 7.11
C GLU A 306 5.08 21.54 7.47
N ASP A 307 6.19 22.28 7.35
CA ASP A 307 6.29 23.72 7.61
C ASP A 307 5.96 24.58 6.38
N LEU A 308 5.53 23.95 5.27
CA LEU A 308 5.31 24.59 3.98
C LEU A 308 6.59 25.25 3.42
N ARG A 309 7.75 24.67 3.71
CA ARG A 309 9.06 25.05 3.17
C ARG A 309 9.49 24.06 2.10
N LEU A 310 10.24 24.58 1.13
CA LEU A 310 10.75 23.75 0.04
C LEU A 310 12.08 23.14 0.42
N ILE A 311 12.13 21.81 0.49
CA ILE A 311 13.33 21.03 0.81
C ILE A 311 13.67 20.08 -0.34
N PRO A 312 14.95 19.75 -0.56
CA PRO A 312 15.32 18.66 -1.47
C PRO A 312 14.92 17.30 -0.87
N ALA A 313 14.17 16.49 -1.62
CA ALA A 313 13.81 15.12 -1.27
C ALA A 313 14.17 14.15 -2.40
N LYS A 314 14.54 12.92 -2.03
CA LYS A 314 14.96 11.90 -3.00
C LYS A 314 13.76 11.33 -3.74
N VAL A 315 13.91 11.15 -5.06
CA VAL A 315 12.98 10.34 -5.85
C VAL A 315 13.34 8.87 -5.63
N LEU A 316 12.42 8.11 -5.06
CA LEU A 316 12.58 6.68 -4.78
C LEU A 316 12.31 5.85 -6.03
N ASP A 317 11.20 6.12 -6.73
CA ASP A 317 10.88 5.46 -7.97
C ASP A 317 10.03 6.34 -8.91
N VAL A 318 10.02 5.97 -10.20
CA VAL A 318 9.14 6.53 -11.22
C VAL A 318 8.46 5.38 -11.95
N VAL A 319 7.13 5.38 -11.96
CA VAL A 319 6.32 4.28 -12.51
C VAL A 319 5.50 4.78 -13.69
N SER A 320 5.55 4.09 -14.84
CA SER A 320 4.60 4.35 -15.93
C SER A 320 3.24 3.79 -15.55
N ASN A 321 2.23 4.62 -15.72
CA ASN A 321 0.82 4.33 -15.44
C ASN A 321 -0.01 4.21 -16.73
N GLY A 322 0.68 4.13 -17.87
CA GLY A 322 0.09 4.04 -19.20
C GLY A 322 -0.54 5.35 -19.65
N GLN A 323 -1.09 5.31 -20.86
CA GLN A 323 -1.92 6.39 -21.39
C GLN A 323 -3.11 6.62 -20.48
N ARG A 324 -3.40 7.88 -20.14
CA ARG A 324 -4.60 8.28 -19.42
C ARG A 324 -5.06 9.58 -20.01
N GLU A 325 -6.36 9.84 -19.90
CA GLU A 325 -6.84 11.14 -20.26
C GLU A 325 -6.29 12.15 -19.22
N VAL A 326 -5.88 13.33 -19.69
CA VAL A 326 -5.25 14.38 -18.89
C VAL A 326 -5.88 15.76 -19.12
N PHE A 327 -5.74 16.63 -18.13
CA PHE A 327 -6.14 18.03 -18.18
C PHE A 327 -4.93 18.93 -18.02
N THR A 328 -4.94 20.04 -18.75
CA THR A 328 -4.01 21.15 -18.55
C THR A 328 -4.62 22.16 -17.58
N LEU A 329 -4.02 22.29 -16.41
CA LEU A 329 -4.31 23.37 -15.46
C LEU A 329 -3.38 24.55 -15.75
N THR A 330 -3.95 25.75 -15.87
CA THR A 330 -3.19 27.01 -16.01
C THR A 330 -3.52 27.97 -14.87
N THR A 331 -2.51 28.55 -14.25
CA THR A 331 -2.66 29.49 -13.14
C THR A 331 -2.60 30.96 -13.59
N ASN A 332 -2.84 31.91 -12.69
CA ASN A 332 -2.79 33.35 -12.96
C ASN A 332 -1.37 33.88 -13.19
N LEU A 333 -0.34 33.26 -12.58
CA LEU A 333 1.06 33.48 -12.95
C LEU A 333 1.37 32.97 -14.37
N GLY A 334 0.48 32.18 -14.95
CA GLY A 334 0.62 31.59 -16.27
C GLY A 334 1.25 30.21 -16.27
N ARG A 335 1.64 29.67 -15.10
CA ARG A 335 2.21 28.32 -14.96
C ARG A 335 1.20 27.28 -15.43
N THR A 336 1.70 26.21 -16.04
CA THR A 336 0.87 25.22 -16.69
C THR A 336 1.41 23.81 -16.41
N ILE A 337 0.55 22.92 -15.94
CA ILE A 337 0.86 21.49 -15.77
C ILE A 337 -0.24 20.64 -16.39
N THR A 338 0.12 19.47 -16.91
CA THR A 338 -0.84 18.51 -17.47
C THR A 338 -0.87 17.23 -16.63
N VAL A 339 -2.02 16.90 -16.04
CA VAL A 339 -2.17 15.80 -15.06
C VAL A 339 -3.52 15.09 -15.20
N THR A 340 -3.70 13.95 -14.55
CA THR A 340 -5.00 13.25 -14.52
C THR A 340 -6.03 14.01 -13.66
N GLY A 341 -7.32 13.81 -13.93
CA GLY A 341 -8.40 14.51 -13.20
C GLY A 341 -8.45 14.28 -11.69
N ASN A 342 -7.98 13.13 -11.23
CA ASN A 342 -7.90 12.75 -9.82
C ASN A 342 -6.56 13.14 -9.16
N HIS A 343 -5.68 13.85 -9.87
CA HIS A 343 -4.40 14.31 -9.34
C HIS A 343 -4.62 15.48 -8.36
N PRO A 344 -4.09 15.44 -7.13
CA PRO A 344 -4.39 16.43 -6.10
C PRO A 344 -3.42 17.61 -6.11
N PHE A 345 -3.92 18.77 -5.72
CA PHE A 345 -3.18 20.01 -5.52
C PHE A 345 -3.43 20.54 -4.11
N LEU A 346 -2.41 21.10 -3.48
CA LEU A 346 -2.52 21.67 -2.15
C LEU A 346 -3.29 23.00 -2.20
N THR A 347 -4.35 23.11 -1.41
CA THR A 347 -5.10 24.35 -1.16
C THR A 347 -4.91 24.78 0.30
N VAL A 348 -5.36 25.99 0.66
CA VAL A 348 -5.31 26.47 2.07
C VAL A 348 -6.08 25.55 3.03
N ASN A 349 -7.03 24.75 2.53
CA ASN A 349 -7.79 23.79 3.35
C ASN A 349 -7.32 22.35 3.14
N GLY A 350 -6.09 22.14 2.67
CA GLY A 350 -5.54 20.81 2.38
C GLY A 350 -5.60 20.41 0.90
N TRP A 351 -5.22 19.16 0.62
CA TRP A 351 -5.13 18.60 -0.72
C TRP A 351 -6.51 18.35 -1.35
N LYS A 352 -6.69 18.76 -2.60
CA LYS A 352 -7.92 18.54 -3.38
C LYS A 352 -7.62 18.07 -4.79
N GLU A 353 -8.42 17.14 -5.30
CA GLU A 353 -8.25 16.61 -6.66
C GLU A 353 -8.57 17.67 -7.72
N LEU A 354 -7.87 17.63 -8.86
CA LEU A 354 -8.02 18.61 -9.94
C LEU A 354 -9.48 18.82 -10.36
N LYS A 355 -10.24 17.74 -10.49
CA LYS A 355 -11.66 17.74 -10.84
C LYS A 355 -12.59 18.39 -9.79
N GLU A 356 -12.12 18.57 -8.56
CA GLU A 356 -12.86 19.23 -7.48
C GLU A 356 -12.56 20.72 -7.39
N LEU A 357 -11.49 21.16 -8.05
CA LEU A 357 -11.08 22.54 -8.14
C LEU A 357 -11.84 23.27 -9.24
N LYS A 358 -12.12 24.56 -8.99
CA LYS A 358 -12.80 25.44 -9.93
C LYS A 358 -11.90 26.61 -10.31
N VAL A 359 -12.16 27.19 -11.48
CA VAL A 359 -11.52 28.46 -11.88
C VAL A 359 -11.77 29.50 -10.78
N GLY A 360 -10.70 30.14 -10.32
CA GLY A 360 -10.71 31.09 -9.20
C GLY A 360 -10.27 30.52 -7.85
N ASP A 361 -10.23 29.19 -7.67
CA ASP A 361 -9.65 28.56 -6.48
C ASP A 361 -8.15 28.82 -6.40
N HIS A 362 -7.59 28.80 -5.19
CA HIS A 362 -6.16 29.02 -4.96
C HIS A 362 -5.45 27.69 -4.68
N ILE A 363 -4.33 27.47 -5.37
CA ILE A 363 -3.46 26.31 -5.17
C ILE A 363 -2.05 26.77 -4.80
N ALA A 364 -1.32 25.89 -4.14
CA ALA A 364 0.07 26.12 -3.75
C ALA A 364 0.98 26.05 -4.97
N VAL A 365 1.82 27.06 -5.15
CA VAL A 365 2.94 27.04 -6.09
C VAL A 365 4.20 27.58 -5.42
N PRO A 366 5.41 27.20 -5.84
CA PRO A 366 6.65 27.74 -5.26
C PRO A 366 6.76 29.26 -5.38
N ARG A 367 6.97 29.95 -4.25
CA ARG A 367 7.30 31.38 -4.15
C ARG A 367 8.76 31.67 -4.51
N SER A 368 9.64 30.75 -4.16
CA SER A 368 11.07 30.81 -4.46
C SER A 368 11.58 29.41 -4.78
N LEU A 369 12.47 29.32 -5.76
CA LEU A 369 13.21 28.09 -6.10
C LEU A 369 14.70 28.24 -5.74
N SER A 370 15.00 29.11 -4.78
CA SER A 370 16.37 29.42 -4.33
C SER A 370 17.08 28.26 -3.63
N ALA A 371 16.34 27.23 -3.20
CA ALA A 371 16.90 26.01 -2.62
C ALA A 371 17.67 25.17 -3.65
N ILE A 372 17.42 25.35 -4.95
CA ILE A 372 18.14 24.66 -6.02
C ILE A 372 19.54 25.27 -6.14
N GLN A 373 20.56 24.45 -5.95
CA GLN A 373 21.95 24.87 -6.09
C GLN A 373 22.48 24.52 -7.49
N GLY A 374 23.26 25.41 -8.09
CA GLY A 374 23.89 25.20 -9.38
C GLY A 374 25.40 25.32 -9.23
N ALA A 375 26.14 24.35 -9.76
CA ALA A 375 27.61 24.26 -9.63
C ALA A 375 28.36 24.55 -10.93
N ALA A 376 27.66 24.68 -12.06
CA ALA A 376 28.30 24.94 -13.35
C ALA A 376 28.81 26.38 -13.44
N SER A 377 29.79 26.62 -14.31
CA SER A 377 30.32 27.96 -14.57
C SER A 377 30.52 28.15 -16.05
N LEU A 378 30.07 29.28 -16.57
CA LEU A 378 30.39 29.74 -17.92
C LEU A 378 31.28 30.97 -17.84
N GLN A 379 32.10 31.17 -18.88
CA GLN A 379 32.91 32.37 -18.99
C GLN A 379 31.99 33.58 -19.19
N PRO A 380 32.31 34.76 -18.63
CA PRO A 380 31.47 35.95 -18.76
C PRO A 380 31.12 36.29 -20.22
N TYR A 381 32.06 36.14 -21.14
CA TYR A 381 31.84 36.42 -22.56
C TYR A 381 30.83 35.47 -23.22
N GLN A 382 30.75 34.23 -22.76
CA GLN A 382 29.75 33.27 -23.22
C GLN A 382 28.36 33.70 -22.74
N LEU A 383 28.20 34.03 -21.45
CA LEU A 383 26.91 34.47 -20.90
C LEU A 383 26.37 35.73 -21.57
N VAL A 384 27.23 36.74 -21.75
CA VAL A 384 26.87 38.01 -22.39
C VAL A 384 26.50 37.78 -23.85
N SER A 385 27.31 37.02 -24.59
CA SER A 385 27.04 36.73 -26.00
C SER A 385 25.77 35.93 -26.20
N LEU A 386 25.49 34.94 -25.34
CA LEU A 386 24.24 34.17 -25.40
C LEU A 386 23.03 35.05 -25.12
N ALA A 387 23.10 35.92 -24.11
CA ALA A 387 22.03 36.86 -23.82
C ALA A 387 21.73 37.78 -25.01
N ALA A 388 22.78 38.28 -25.68
CA ALA A 388 22.65 39.08 -26.90
C ALA A 388 22.07 38.30 -28.10
N ILE A 389 22.47 37.04 -28.24
CA ILE A 389 21.93 36.15 -29.28
C ILE A 389 20.44 35.85 -29.04
N LEU A 390 20.04 35.63 -27.78
CA LEU A 390 18.67 35.28 -27.43
C LEU A 390 17.70 36.46 -27.53
N SER A 391 18.12 37.67 -27.16
CA SER A 391 17.29 38.87 -27.36
C SER A 391 17.22 39.20 -28.85
N GLU A 392 18.30 39.76 -29.39
CA GLU A 392 18.30 40.47 -30.66
C GLU A 392 19.10 39.75 -31.77
N GLY A 393 19.53 38.51 -31.48
CA GLY A 393 20.34 37.72 -32.41
C GLY A 393 19.56 36.97 -33.49
N ASN A 394 20.21 36.77 -34.63
CA ASN A 394 19.82 35.88 -35.71
C ASN A 394 20.91 34.82 -35.93
N THR A 395 20.54 33.56 -35.69
CA THR A 395 21.42 32.39 -35.74
C THR A 395 21.25 31.56 -37.03
N CYS A 396 20.54 32.08 -38.02
CA CYS A 396 20.25 31.41 -39.29
C CYS A 396 21.29 31.71 -40.38
N HIS A 397 22.48 32.20 -40.03
CA HIS A 397 23.56 32.42 -41.01
C HIS A 397 24.50 31.20 -41.02
N PRO A 398 24.96 30.74 -42.21
CA PRO A 398 25.75 29.50 -42.31
C PRO A 398 27.12 29.56 -41.61
N SER A 399 27.76 30.73 -41.54
CA SER A 399 29.14 30.89 -41.05
C SER A 399 29.31 31.75 -39.81
N GLY A 400 28.26 32.44 -39.34
CA GLY A 400 28.35 33.45 -38.28
C GLY A 400 27.00 33.72 -37.60
N VAL A 401 26.95 34.74 -36.76
CA VAL A 401 25.68 35.21 -36.14
C VAL A 401 25.54 36.71 -36.32
N TYR A 402 24.29 37.17 -36.43
CA TYR A 402 23.99 38.60 -36.43
C TYR A 402 23.36 39.01 -35.10
N VAL A 403 23.65 40.22 -34.63
CA VAL A 403 22.97 40.87 -33.49
C VAL A 403 22.60 42.28 -33.91
N TYR A 404 21.37 42.70 -33.60
CA TYR A 404 20.84 44.01 -33.99
C TYR A 404 20.48 44.83 -32.75
N ASN A 405 20.88 46.10 -32.64
CA ASN A 405 20.38 46.93 -31.54
C ASN A 405 20.44 48.43 -31.86
N ASN A 406 19.57 49.22 -31.24
CA ASN A 406 19.60 50.69 -31.39
C ASN A 406 20.55 51.37 -30.39
N SER A 407 20.97 50.65 -29.33
CA SER A 407 21.88 51.17 -28.31
C SER A 407 23.34 50.89 -28.70
N LYS A 408 24.12 51.97 -28.79
CA LYS A 408 25.58 51.86 -29.01
C LYS A 408 26.26 51.11 -27.86
N ALA A 409 25.91 51.42 -26.61
CA ALA A 409 26.52 50.78 -25.44
C ALA A 409 26.25 49.26 -25.40
N TYR A 410 25.05 48.83 -25.80
CA TYR A 410 24.72 47.40 -25.91
C TYR A 410 25.51 46.72 -27.04
N THR A 411 25.63 47.43 -28.17
CA THR A 411 26.38 46.95 -29.35
C THR A 411 27.86 46.80 -29.04
N ASP A 412 28.48 47.79 -28.39
CA ASP A 412 29.89 47.77 -27.99
C ASP A 412 30.16 46.59 -27.02
N ASP A 413 29.25 46.37 -26.05
CA ASP A 413 29.35 45.22 -25.12
C ASP A 413 29.22 43.88 -25.85
N ALA A 414 28.27 43.74 -26.79
CA ALA A 414 28.13 42.54 -27.59
C ALA A 414 29.38 42.26 -28.43
N VAL A 415 29.96 43.29 -29.08
CA VAL A 415 31.19 43.17 -29.87
C VAL A 415 32.37 42.73 -29.01
N ALA A 416 32.56 43.33 -27.84
CA ALA A 416 33.67 43.03 -26.93
C ALA A 416 33.66 41.58 -26.40
N HIS A 417 32.49 40.96 -26.31
CA HIS A 417 32.36 39.57 -25.86
C HIS A 417 32.33 38.58 -27.03
N LEU A 418 31.73 38.95 -28.17
CA LEU A 418 31.73 38.13 -29.38
C LEU A 418 33.13 37.98 -29.99
N SER A 419 34.00 38.98 -29.83
CA SER A 419 35.40 38.93 -30.29
C SER A 419 36.30 37.98 -29.49
N GLN A 420 35.83 37.49 -28.33
CA GLN A 420 36.59 36.55 -27.51
C GLN A 420 36.43 35.09 -27.96
N PHE A 421 35.51 34.80 -28.87
CA PHE A 421 35.39 33.48 -29.47
C PHE A 421 36.47 33.25 -30.51
N ASP A 422 37.04 32.03 -30.51
CA ASP A 422 38.05 31.63 -31.49
C ASP A 422 37.56 31.88 -32.93
N ASN A 423 38.44 32.35 -33.80
CA ASN A 423 38.14 32.58 -35.22
C ASN A 423 36.87 33.44 -35.46
N THR A 424 36.56 34.37 -34.55
CA THR A 424 35.38 35.24 -34.62
C THR A 424 35.80 36.71 -34.66
N VAL A 425 35.45 37.38 -35.76
CA VAL A 425 35.72 38.79 -36.00
C VAL A 425 34.39 39.53 -36.18
N PRO A 426 33.89 40.23 -35.15
CA PRO A 426 32.68 41.03 -35.25
C PRO A 426 32.89 42.28 -36.10
N THR A 427 32.02 42.48 -37.10
CA THR A 427 31.97 43.70 -37.92
C THR A 427 30.69 44.47 -37.62
N VAL A 428 30.78 45.78 -37.38
CA VAL A 428 29.64 46.64 -37.06
C VAL A 428 29.29 47.52 -38.26
N THR A 429 28.01 47.52 -38.66
CA THR A 429 27.47 48.44 -39.67
C THR A 429 26.27 49.19 -39.06
N GLN A 430 26.13 50.47 -39.37
CA GLN A 430 24.98 51.27 -38.92
C GLN A 430 24.06 51.60 -40.11
N ARG A 431 22.76 51.32 -39.98
CA ARG A 431 21.75 51.64 -41.00
C ARG A 431 20.47 52.12 -40.32
N ASP A 432 19.95 53.28 -40.72
CA ASP A 432 18.69 53.86 -40.21
C ASP A 432 18.58 53.91 -38.67
N GLY A 433 19.68 54.18 -37.98
CA GLY A 433 19.74 54.23 -36.51
C GLY A 433 19.84 52.87 -35.80
N LEU A 434 19.84 51.76 -36.55
CA LEU A 434 20.07 50.40 -36.06
C LEU A 434 21.54 50.01 -36.26
N TYR A 435 22.19 49.50 -35.21
CA TYR A 435 23.50 48.85 -35.31
C TYR A 435 23.32 47.37 -35.64
N GLU A 436 24.01 46.91 -36.66
CA GLU A 436 24.08 45.53 -37.11
C GLU A 436 25.49 45.00 -36.85
N VAL A 437 25.61 44.02 -35.94
CA VAL A 437 26.85 43.31 -35.65
C VAL A 437 26.81 41.97 -36.34
N TYR A 438 27.75 41.72 -37.24
CA TYR A 438 27.98 40.41 -37.83
C TYR A 438 29.23 39.77 -37.23
N ALA A 439 29.08 38.68 -36.48
CA ALA A 439 30.17 37.92 -35.90
C ALA A 439 30.48 36.68 -36.76
N GLY A 440 31.34 36.85 -37.76
CA GLY A 440 31.81 35.82 -38.68
C GLY A 440 33.32 35.59 -38.59
N THR A 441 33.94 34.98 -39.60
CA THR A 441 35.40 34.69 -39.63
C THR A 441 36.26 35.86 -40.13
N GLY A 442 35.65 37.00 -40.48
CA GLY A 442 36.33 38.13 -41.12
C GLY A 442 36.54 37.97 -42.63
N GLN A 443 36.24 36.80 -43.22
CA GLN A 443 36.22 36.59 -44.67
C GLN A 443 34.85 36.99 -45.27
N VAL A 444 34.87 37.59 -46.46
CA VAL A 444 33.64 38.02 -47.17
C VAL A 444 32.89 36.78 -47.67
N THR A 445 31.88 36.33 -46.94
CA THR A 445 30.95 35.28 -47.38
C THR A 445 29.79 35.90 -48.18
N THR A 446 30.08 36.70 -49.20
CA THR A 446 29.05 37.14 -50.16
C THR A 446 28.69 35.97 -51.07
N PHE A 447 27.42 35.56 -51.08
CA PHE A 447 26.87 34.78 -52.19
C PHE A 447 27.08 35.58 -53.48
N GLY A 448 27.65 34.95 -54.51
CA GLY A 448 27.95 35.58 -55.80
C GLY A 448 26.76 36.34 -56.40
N THR A 449 27.06 37.41 -57.12
CA THR A 449 26.12 38.31 -57.80
C THR A 449 24.99 37.55 -58.50
N GLY A 450 23.75 37.75 -58.03
CA GLY A 450 22.54 37.12 -58.56
C GLY A 450 21.56 36.63 -57.50
N HIS A 451 22.02 36.39 -56.27
CA HIS A 451 21.16 35.91 -55.19
C HIS A 451 20.43 37.04 -54.45
N VAL A 452 19.10 36.91 -54.42
CA VAL A 452 18.19 37.75 -53.67
C VAL A 452 18.38 37.46 -52.17
N PRO A 453 18.46 38.47 -51.29
CA PRO A 453 18.45 38.27 -49.84
C PRO A 453 17.28 37.34 -49.45
N TRP A 454 17.49 36.37 -48.56
CA TRP A 454 16.45 35.38 -48.21
C TRP A 454 15.16 36.02 -47.67
N ASN A 455 15.20 37.31 -47.31
CA ASN A 455 14.12 38.13 -46.82
C ASN A 455 13.50 39.10 -47.86
N LYS A 456 14.02 39.18 -49.10
CA LYS A 456 13.39 39.95 -50.19
C LYS A 456 12.55 39.03 -51.07
N GLY A 457 11.24 38.98 -50.81
CA GLY A 457 10.30 38.38 -51.76
C GLY A 457 10.18 39.23 -53.02
N ARG A 458 10.48 38.68 -54.20
CA ARG A 458 9.96 39.23 -55.47
C ARG A 458 8.50 38.79 -55.63
N HIS A 459 7.65 39.69 -56.11
CA HIS A 459 6.31 39.37 -56.57
C HIS A 459 6.37 38.25 -57.61
N GLY A 460 5.72 37.11 -57.34
CA GLY A 460 5.46 36.07 -58.34
C GLY A 460 5.98 34.65 -58.07
N TYR A 461 6.72 34.37 -56.98
CA TYR A 461 7.14 32.99 -56.64
C TYR A 461 6.50 32.49 -55.33
N PRO A 462 6.13 31.20 -55.22
CA PRO A 462 5.41 30.66 -54.07
C PRO A 462 6.25 30.68 -52.80
N ARG A 463 5.61 31.10 -51.69
CA ARG A 463 6.14 31.04 -50.32
C ARG A 463 6.12 29.60 -49.79
N SER A 464 7.00 28.73 -50.26
CA SER A 464 7.16 27.40 -49.65
C SER A 464 8.53 26.80 -49.94
N GLY A 465 9.54 27.20 -49.18
CA GLY A 465 10.75 26.40 -49.02
C GLY A 465 10.59 25.55 -47.76
N SER A 466 10.35 24.25 -47.94
CA SER A 466 10.32 23.28 -46.85
C SER A 466 11.73 23.17 -46.21
N LYS A 467 11.78 22.78 -44.94
CA LYS A 467 13.01 22.52 -44.17
C LYS A 467 13.99 21.57 -44.91
N ALA A 468 13.47 20.72 -45.81
CA ALA A 468 14.24 19.79 -46.63
C ALA A 468 15.08 20.48 -47.73
N ALA A 469 14.55 21.50 -48.41
CA ALA A 469 15.30 22.22 -49.45
C ALA A 469 16.45 23.08 -48.88
N LEU A 470 16.37 23.48 -47.61
CA LEU A 470 17.43 24.20 -46.89
C LEU A 470 18.56 23.27 -46.39
N LEU A 471 18.27 21.99 -46.17
CA LEU A 471 19.26 20.98 -45.81
C LEU A 471 20.00 20.44 -47.05
N GLU A 472 19.33 20.35 -48.20
CA GLU A 472 19.95 19.94 -49.48
C GLU A 472 20.87 21.02 -50.08
N ALA A 473 20.65 22.31 -49.79
CA ALA A 473 21.51 23.41 -50.25
C ALA A 473 22.82 23.55 -49.45
N SER A 474 22.99 22.77 -48.37
CA SER A 474 24.21 22.71 -47.56
C SER A 474 25.09 21.51 -47.95
N ALA A 475 25.77 21.61 -49.09
CA ALA A 475 26.97 20.82 -49.33
C ALA A 475 28.02 21.15 -48.23
N PRO A 476 28.53 20.19 -47.44
CA PRO A 476 29.28 20.47 -46.21
C PRO A 476 30.74 20.95 -46.33
N SER A 477 31.25 21.48 -47.45
CA SER A 477 32.72 21.54 -47.64
C SER A 477 33.38 22.88 -48.03
N GLN A 478 32.72 24.04 -48.03
CA GLN A 478 33.37 25.27 -48.53
C GLN A 478 33.26 26.58 -47.71
N VAL A 479 32.51 26.64 -46.61
CA VAL A 479 32.41 27.91 -45.83
C VAL A 479 32.93 27.73 -44.40
N ALA A 480 34.05 28.40 -44.09
CA ALA A 480 34.63 28.42 -42.74
C ALA A 480 33.64 29.03 -41.73
N ARG A 481 33.42 28.34 -40.60
CA ARG A 481 32.54 28.79 -39.51
C ARG A 481 33.34 29.52 -38.44
N SER A 482 32.78 30.59 -37.88
CA SER A 482 33.35 31.26 -36.71
C SER A 482 33.15 30.42 -35.44
N GLY A 483 34.00 30.63 -34.42
CA GLY A 483 33.87 29.91 -33.14
C GLY A 483 32.54 30.19 -32.44
N VAL A 484 32.01 31.42 -32.51
CA VAL A 484 30.66 31.70 -31.99
C VAL A 484 29.58 30.92 -32.75
N ARG A 485 29.76 30.71 -34.06
CA ARG A 485 28.80 29.93 -34.86
C ARG A 485 28.79 28.47 -34.43
N GLN A 486 29.97 27.88 -34.24
CA GLN A 486 30.13 26.50 -33.75
C GLN A 486 29.53 26.33 -32.35
N TRP A 487 29.84 27.26 -31.44
CA TRP A 487 29.31 27.25 -30.09
C TRP A 487 27.76 27.34 -30.05
N VAL A 488 27.16 28.15 -30.93
CA VAL A 488 25.70 28.21 -31.09
C VAL A 488 25.10 26.90 -31.64
N GLU A 489 25.85 26.12 -32.43
CA GLU A 489 25.44 24.75 -32.84
C GLU A 489 25.43 23.79 -31.66
N GLU A 490 26.49 23.83 -30.85
CA GLU A 490 26.63 22.98 -29.65
C GLU A 490 25.49 23.24 -28.66
N LEU A 491 25.05 24.49 -28.52
CA LEU A 491 23.91 24.87 -27.69
C LEU A 491 22.53 24.55 -28.32
N GLY A 492 22.49 24.05 -29.56
CA GLY A 492 21.24 23.75 -30.27
C GLY A 492 20.45 24.98 -30.71
N LEU A 493 21.09 26.16 -30.78
CA LEU A 493 20.48 27.44 -31.14
C LEU A 493 20.67 27.83 -32.61
N ALA A 494 21.41 27.03 -33.36
CA ALA A 494 21.60 27.21 -34.80
C ALA A 494 20.28 27.06 -35.56
N TRP A 495 20.02 27.96 -36.51
CA TRP A 495 18.81 27.95 -37.35
C TRP A 495 17.47 28.11 -36.60
N VAL A 496 17.52 28.49 -35.31
CA VAL A 496 16.33 28.66 -34.47
C VAL A 496 15.70 30.02 -34.71
N LYS A 497 14.41 30.03 -35.05
CA LYS A 497 13.64 31.28 -35.26
C LYS A 497 13.32 31.95 -33.92
N SER A 498 13.01 33.25 -33.95
CA SER A 498 12.63 34.04 -32.76
C SER A 498 11.45 33.45 -31.97
N THR A 499 10.55 32.71 -32.63
CA THR A 499 9.39 32.04 -32.00
C THR A 499 9.74 30.71 -31.32
N GLU A 500 10.91 30.15 -31.63
CA GLU A 500 11.37 28.83 -31.21
C GLU A 500 12.58 28.92 -30.26
N LYS A 501 13.15 30.12 -30.06
CA LYS A 501 14.26 30.38 -29.13
C LYS A 501 13.96 29.80 -27.75
N PHE A 502 14.99 29.27 -27.10
CA PHE A 502 14.94 28.71 -25.76
C PHE A 502 16.24 29.00 -25.02
N ILE A 503 16.21 28.97 -23.69
CA ILE A 503 17.40 29.02 -22.84
C ILE A 503 18.02 27.62 -22.82
N PRO A 504 19.31 27.45 -23.18
CA PRO A 504 20.01 26.17 -23.07
C PRO A 504 20.10 25.64 -21.64
N ASP A 505 20.08 24.32 -21.47
CA ASP A 505 20.01 23.65 -20.17
C ASP A 505 21.15 24.04 -19.22
N VAL A 506 22.36 24.31 -19.75
CA VAL A 506 23.52 24.75 -18.97
C VAL A 506 23.23 25.99 -18.12
N ILE A 507 22.37 26.90 -18.57
CA ILE A 507 22.02 28.12 -17.84
C ILE A 507 21.24 27.80 -16.56
N PHE A 508 20.45 26.73 -16.55
CA PHE A 508 19.74 26.28 -15.36
C PHE A 508 20.67 25.61 -14.35
N THR A 509 21.91 25.27 -14.72
CA THR A 509 22.88 24.67 -13.78
C THR A 509 23.84 25.69 -13.15
N LEU A 510 23.68 26.97 -13.47
CA LEU A 510 24.55 28.05 -13.00
C LEU A 510 24.24 28.50 -11.55
N PRO A 511 25.20 29.10 -10.85
CA PRO A 511 24.93 29.80 -9.59
C PRO A 511 24.11 31.08 -9.82
N SER A 512 23.47 31.57 -8.75
CA SER A 512 22.56 32.72 -8.78
C SER A 512 23.18 33.99 -9.40
N ASP A 513 24.46 34.25 -9.16
CA ASP A 513 25.13 35.46 -9.65
C ASP A 513 25.34 35.43 -11.17
N GLN A 514 25.71 34.28 -11.73
CA GLN A 514 25.83 34.12 -13.19
C GLN A 514 24.46 34.13 -13.88
N MET A 515 23.43 33.57 -13.24
CA MET A 515 22.05 33.71 -13.72
C MET A 515 21.59 35.16 -13.74
N ALA A 516 21.92 35.94 -12.70
CA ALA A 516 21.58 37.35 -12.60
C ALA A 516 22.30 38.18 -13.67
N LEU A 517 23.58 37.90 -13.93
CA LEU A 517 24.33 38.48 -15.05
C LEU A 517 23.66 38.18 -16.39
N PHE A 518 23.36 36.91 -16.66
CA PHE A 518 22.69 36.49 -17.90
C PHE A 518 21.34 37.19 -18.08
N LEU A 519 20.49 37.20 -17.04
CA LEU A 519 19.20 37.87 -17.08
C LEU A 519 19.33 39.39 -17.28
N GLY A 520 20.32 40.05 -16.68
CA GLY A 520 20.54 41.49 -16.84
C GLY A 520 20.94 41.86 -18.27
N LYS A 521 21.81 41.08 -18.89
CA LYS A 521 22.18 41.26 -20.30
C LYS A 521 21.02 40.97 -21.24
N LEU A 522 20.21 39.96 -20.93
CA LEU A 522 19.00 39.62 -21.68
C LEU A 522 17.96 40.75 -21.59
N TRP A 523 17.74 41.30 -20.39
CA TRP A 523 16.82 42.41 -20.14
C TRP A 523 17.27 43.73 -20.78
N SER A 524 18.58 43.90 -21.02
CA SER A 524 19.10 45.12 -21.66
C SER A 524 18.65 45.25 -23.13
N GLY A 525 18.53 44.10 -23.82
CA GLY A 525 18.00 44.02 -25.19
C GLY A 525 16.47 44.15 -25.21
N ASP A 526 15.77 43.08 -24.86
CA ASP A 526 14.31 42.94 -25.04
C ASP A 526 13.47 43.36 -23.83
N GLY A 527 14.11 43.88 -22.78
CA GLY A 527 13.45 44.28 -21.54
C GLY A 527 13.05 45.75 -21.49
N HIS A 528 11.97 46.01 -20.76
CA HIS A 528 11.50 47.33 -20.37
C HIS A 528 11.57 47.46 -18.86
N LEU A 529 11.92 48.65 -18.36
CA LEU A 529 12.08 48.94 -16.94
C LEU A 529 10.97 49.85 -16.40
N TRP A 530 10.87 51.06 -16.95
CA TRP A 530 10.01 52.13 -16.42
C TRP A 530 9.80 53.24 -17.47
N GLY A 531 8.56 53.75 -17.63
CA GLY A 531 8.27 54.87 -18.55
C GLY A 531 6.78 55.06 -18.89
N SER A 532 6.48 55.91 -19.88
CA SER A 532 5.13 56.40 -20.25
C SER A 532 4.10 55.35 -20.69
N GLY A 533 4.47 54.06 -20.75
CA GLY A 533 3.60 52.96 -21.16
C GLY A 533 3.47 51.79 -20.17
N SER A 534 4.29 51.72 -19.12
CA SER A 534 4.22 50.66 -18.09
C SER A 534 4.86 51.11 -16.77
N ARG A 535 4.18 50.80 -15.66
CA ARG A 535 4.69 51.04 -14.28
C ARG A 535 5.46 49.84 -13.72
N PHE A 536 5.68 48.79 -14.50
CA PHE A 536 6.38 47.58 -14.04
C PHE A 536 7.44 47.15 -15.05
N PRO A 537 8.59 46.63 -14.59
CA PRO A 537 9.54 45.98 -15.46
C PRO A 537 8.89 44.77 -16.15
N PHE A 538 9.17 44.61 -17.44
CA PHE A 538 8.73 43.45 -18.19
C PHE A 538 9.75 43.06 -19.26
N TYR A 539 9.79 41.77 -19.59
CA TYR A 539 10.54 41.20 -20.69
C TYR A 539 9.56 40.70 -21.75
N ALA A 540 9.79 41.04 -23.02
CA ALA A 540 8.91 40.63 -24.12
C ALA A 540 9.66 39.68 -25.06
N THR A 541 8.98 38.63 -25.52
CA THR A 541 9.54 37.69 -26.50
C THR A 541 8.45 37.07 -27.36
N SER A 542 8.79 36.65 -28.58
CA SER A 542 7.87 35.87 -29.42
C SER A 542 7.84 34.38 -29.07
N SER A 543 8.81 33.88 -28.30
CA SER A 543 8.88 32.46 -27.91
C SER A 543 8.15 32.20 -26.60
N ARG A 544 7.18 31.29 -26.63
CA ARG A 544 6.48 30.82 -25.42
C ARG A 544 7.46 30.15 -24.46
N ARG A 545 8.31 29.25 -24.97
CA ARG A 545 9.27 28.48 -24.17
C ARG A 545 10.25 29.41 -23.45
N LEU A 546 10.81 30.38 -24.17
CA LEU A 546 11.73 31.37 -23.59
C LEU A 546 11.05 32.18 -22.48
N ALA A 547 9.79 32.58 -22.64
CA ALA A 547 9.06 33.31 -21.60
C ALA A 547 8.90 32.51 -20.30
N PHE A 548 8.54 31.23 -20.39
CA PHE A 548 8.43 30.34 -19.22
C PHE A 548 9.79 30.06 -18.58
N GLN A 549 10.83 29.85 -19.39
CA GLN A 549 12.18 29.65 -18.88
C GLN A 549 12.73 30.90 -18.16
N VAL A 550 12.45 32.11 -18.65
CA VAL A 550 12.76 33.36 -17.95
C VAL A 550 11.97 33.45 -16.63
N GLN A 551 10.68 33.09 -16.62
CA GLN A 551 9.89 33.04 -15.38
C GLN A 551 10.48 32.07 -14.34
N HIS A 552 10.96 30.90 -14.79
CA HIS A 552 11.61 29.92 -13.93
C HIS A 552 12.91 30.48 -13.33
N LEU A 553 13.81 31.07 -14.14
CA LEU A 553 15.05 31.69 -13.66
C LEU A 553 14.79 32.84 -12.68
N LEU A 554 13.76 33.66 -12.92
CA LEU A 554 13.32 34.68 -11.97
C LEU A 554 12.89 34.05 -10.64
N SER A 555 12.15 32.93 -10.67
CA SER A 555 11.71 32.22 -9.46
C SER A 555 12.90 31.66 -8.66
N ARG A 556 14.00 31.25 -9.32
CA ARG A 556 15.26 30.87 -8.65
C ARG A 556 15.97 32.03 -7.95
N LEU A 557 15.80 33.25 -8.47
CA LEU A 557 16.27 34.48 -7.82
C LEU A 557 15.25 35.05 -6.81
N GLY A 558 14.18 34.30 -6.51
CA GLY A 558 13.13 34.70 -5.57
C GLY A 558 12.23 35.83 -6.09
N ILE A 559 12.08 35.95 -7.41
CA ILE A 559 11.23 36.93 -8.08
C ILE A 559 10.06 36.18 -8.74
N VAL A 560 8.85 36.38 -8.24
CA VAL A 560 7.65 35.73 -8.80
C VAL A 560 7.21 36.47 -10.07
N GLY A 561 7.50 35.88 -11.24
CA GLY A 561 7.11 36.40 -12.55
C GLY A 561 5.72 35.95 -12.99
N VAL A 562 5.07 36.75 -13.85
CA VAL A 562 3.79 36.46 -14.51
C VAL A 562 4.02 36.41 -16.02
N VAL A 563 3.62 35.32 -16.66
CA VAL A 563 3.65 35.18 -18.12
C VAL A 563 2.27 35.50 -18.69
N LYS A 564 2.20 36.44 -19.63
CA LYS A 564 0.98 36.76 -20.39
C LYS A 564 1.22 36.75 -21.89
N ALA A 565 0.29 36.13 -22.62
CA ALA A 565 0.23 36.30 -24.07
C ALA A 565 -0.22 37.73 -24.42
N LYS A 566 0.47 38.37 -25.35
CA LYS A 566 0.19 39.72 -25.86
C LYS A 566 0.30 39.73 -27.38
N ARG A 567 -0.52 40.56 -28.04
CA ARG A 567 -0.45 40.77 -29.48
C ARG A 567 0.41 42.00 -29.77
N PHE A 568 1.47 41.84 -30.54
CA PHE A 568 2.39 42.91 -30.93
C PHE A 568 2.12 43.36 -32.37
N LYS A 569 2.19 44.67 -32.62
CA LYS A 569 2.16 45.22 -33.98
C LYS A 569 3.55 45.04 -34.60
N TYR A 570 3.63 44.39 -35.76
CA TYR A 570 4.87 44.18 -36.50
C TYR A 570 4.71 44.65 -37.96
N ARG A 571 5.82 44.86 -38.68
CA ARG A 571 5.76 45.16 -40.13
C ARG A 571 5.02 44.02 -40.86
N GLY A 572 3.83 44.32 -41.41
CA GLY A 572 2.99 43.35 -42.12
C GLY A 572 1.87 42.66 -41.30
N GLY A 573 1.59 43.09 -40.06
CA GLY A 573 0.41 42.62 -39.31
C GLY A 573 0.60 42.49 -37.80
N ILE A 574 -0.42 41.93 -37.12
CA ILE A 574 -0.41 41.67 -35.68
C ILE A 574 0.11 40.25 -35.43
N ARG A 575 1.17 40.09 -34.63
CA ARG A 575 1.76 38.79 -34.27
C ARG A 575 1.55 38.46 -32.79
N PRO A 576 1.30 37.20 -32.42
CA PRO A 576 1.28 36.78 -31.02
C PRO A 576 2.70 36.79 -30.43
N GLY A 577 2.81 37.15 -29.16
CA GLY A 577 4.03 37.04 -28.36
C GLY A 577 3.68 36.94 -26.88
N TYR A 578 4.70 36.97 -26.03
CA TYR A 578 4.60 36.74 -24.60
C TYR A 578 5.35 37.83 -23.84
N VAL A 579 4.83 38.19 -22.68
CA VAL A 579 5.45 39.15 -21.77
C VAL A 579 5.59 38.50 -20.41
N VAL A 580 6.79 38.54 -19.85
CA VAL A 580 7.10 38.18 -18.47
C VAL A 580 7.21 39.47 -17.68
N TYR A 581 6.35 39.68 -16.70
CA TYR A 581 6.43 40.85 -15.82
C TYR A 581 6.24 40.42 -14.37
N PHE A 582 6.77 41.20 -13.44
CA PHE A 582 6.56 40.99 -12.02
C PHE A 582 6.12 42.31 -11.39
N SER A 583 5.37 42.20 -10.29
CA SER A 583 4.83 43.38 -9.61
C SER A 583 4.80 43.14 -8.11
N GLY A 584 4.88 44.21 -7.33
CA GLY A 584 5.08 44.14 -5.88
C GLY A 584 6.47 44.64 -5.52
N LYS A 585 6.58 45.40 -4.43
CA LYS A 585 7.83 46.07 -4.04
C LYS A 585 8.97 45.08 -3.82
N GLU A 586 8.70 43.98 -3.10
CA GLU A 586 9.70 42.95 -2.80
C GLU A 586 10.39 42.40 -4.06
N HIS A 587 9.61 41.98 -5.05
CA HIS A 587 10.14 41.44 -6.31
C HIS A 587 10.91 42.47 -7.13
N ILE A 588 10.45 43.73 -7.13
CA ILE A 588 11.11 44.82 -7.86
C ILE A 588 12.42 45.24 -7.18
N VAL A 589 12.45 45.28 -5.85
CA VAL A 589 13.68 45.52 -5.10
C VAL A 589 14.69 44.41 -5.35
N ARG A 590 14.28 43.14 -5.25
CA ARG A 590 15.14 41.99 -5.60
C ARG A 590 15.66 42.07 -7.04
N PHE A 591 14.83 42.50 -8.00
CA PHE A 591 15.28 42.73 -9.38
C PHE A 591 16.33 43.84 -9.47
N ILE A 592 16.11 44.99 -8.82
CA ILE A 592 17.04 46.13 -8.82
C ILE A 592 18.38 45.76 -8.17
N GLU A 593 18.36 44.92 -7.14
CA GLU A 593 19.55 44.51 -6.39
C GLU A 593 20.34 43.40 -7.11
N ARG A 594 19.65 42.37 -7.62
CA ARG A 594 20.32 41.21 -8.22
C ARG A 594 20.59 41.37 -9.71
N ILE A 595 19.59 41.82 -10.49
CA ILE A 595 19.67 41.89 -11.95
C ILE A 595 20.09 43.30 -12.42
N GLY A 596 19.63 44.32 -11.72
CA GLY A 596 19.90 45.73 -12.00
C GLY A 596 21.38 46.08 -12.26
N PRO A 597 22.35 45.59 -11.45
CA PRO A 597 23.77 45.89 -11.64
C PRO A 597 24.36 45.41 -12.98
N HIS A 598 23.67 44.50 -13.68
CA HIS A 598 24.15 43.89 -14.92
C HIS A 598 23.49 44.49 -16.18
N LEU A 599 22.63 45.50 -16.02
CA LEU A 599 21.98 46.21 -17.13
C LEU A 599 22.96 47.16 -17.84
N ILE A 600 22.79 47.34 -19.15
CA ILE A 600 23.62 48.26 -19.95
C ILE A 600 22.77 49.32 -20.64
N GLY A 601 23.21 50.58 -20.54
CA GLY A 601 22.56 51.70 -21.22
C GLY A 601 21.15 51.99 -20.69
N ARG A 602 20.87 51.60 -19.43
CA ARG A 602 19.56 51.74 -18.77
C ARG A 602 19.66 52.42 -17.40
N ASP A 603 20.74 53.13 -17.12
CA ASP A 603 21.04 53.69 -15.79
C ASP A 603 20.02 54.72 -15.30
N GLU A 604 19.52 55.57 -16.19
CA GLU A 604 18.52 56.58 -15.84
C GLU A 604 17.14 55.95 -15.53
N PRO A 605 16.57 55.08 -16.38
CA PRO A 605 15.36 54.33 -16.02
C PRO A 605 15.50 53.50 -14.74
N LEU A 606 16.66 52.87 -14.51
CA LEU A 606 16.92 52.08 -13.31
C LEU A 606 16.98 52.97 -12.06
N ARG A 607 17.62 54.14 -12.13
CA ARG A 607 17.64 55.14 -11.05
C ARG A 607 16.23 55.64 -10.73
N ALA A 608 15.44 55.97 -11.75
CA ALA A 608 14.06 56.42 -11.59
C ALA A 608 13.19 55.33 -10.92
N LEU A 609 13.31 54.08 -11.36
CA LEU A 609 12.62 52.94 -10.76
C LEU A 609 13.02 52.73 -9.28
N ARG A 610 14.33 52.81 -8.97
CA ARG A 610 14.85 52.69 -7.61
C ARG A 610 14.35 53.81 -6.70
N GLN A 611 14.31 55.05 -7.18
CA GLN A 611 13.80 56.18 -6.41
C GLN A 611 12.30 56.05 -6.13
N TYR A 612 11.52 55.67 -7.14
CA TYR A 612 10.07 55.49 -7.00
C TYR A 612 9.72 54.44 -5.94
N TYR A 613 10.34 53.25 -5.99
CA TYR A 613 10.02 52.16 -5.04
C TYR A 613 10.61 52.35 -3.65
N ARG A 614 11.63 53.21 -3.47
CA ARG A 614 12.11 53.64 -2.14
C ARG A 614 11.08 54.49 -1.40
N GLN A 615 10.26 55.26 -2.11
CA GLN A 615 9.26 56.16 -1.52
C GLN A 615 7.96 55.45 -1.12
N ILE A 616 7.74 54.21 -1.60
CA ILE A 616 6.53 53.45 -1.29
C ILE A 616 6.69 52.74 0.06
N PRO A 617 5.80 52.96 1.05
CA PRO A 617 5.81 52.22 2.31
C PRO A 617 5.69 50.70 2.12
N ASP A 618 6.37 49.91 2.97
CA ASP A 618 6.36 48.44 2.87
C ASP A 618 4.95 47.85 2.97
N ASP A 619 4.10 48.49 3.76
CA ASP A 619 2.69 48.19 3.98
C ASP A 619 1.75 48.67 2.86
N GLN A 620 2.22 49.13 1.70
CA GLN A 620 1.33 49.53 0.60
C GLN A 620 1.48 48.68 -0.67
N SER A 621 2.28 47.61 -0.63
CA SER A 621 2.84 47.04 -1.87
C SER A 621 2.61 45.54 -2.15
N SER A 622 2.15 44.73 -1.19
CA SER A 622 2.13 43.27 -1.39
C SER A 622 0.90 42.77 -2.17
N LYS A 623 1.16 42.11 -3.31
CA LYS A 623 0.21 41.24 -4.04
C LYS A 623 0.37 39.76 -3.70
N ASP A 624 1.43 39.40 -2.98
CA ASP A 624 1.58 38.06 -2.39
C ASP A 624 0.75 38.03 -1.10
N VAL A 625 -0.41 37.40 -1.21
CA VAL A 625 -1.43 37.35 -0.16
C VAL A 625 -1.80 35.91 0.13
N ILE A 626 -2.03 35.61 1.41
CA ILE A 626 -2.61 34.36 1.86
C ILE A 626 -4.11 34.42 1.58
N PRO A 627 -4.72 33.42 0.92
CA PRO A 627 -6.12 33.45 0.53
C PRO A 627 -7.06 33.66 1.71
N ALA A 628 -8.23 34.27 1.45
CA ALA A 628 -9.19 34.61 2.50
C ALA A 628 -9.72 33.40 3.30
N ALA A 629 -9.52 32.17 2.83
CA ALA A 629 -9.79 30.94 3.57
C ALA A 629 -9.09 30.92 4.95
N ILE A 630 -7.94 31.60 5.08
CA ILE A 630 -7.20 31.73 6.35
C ILE A 630 -8.02 32.43 7.45
N LYS A 631 -9.12 33.13 7.11
CA LYS A 631 -10.04 33.70 8.10
C LYS A 631 -10.51 32.65 9.10
N ARG A 632 -10.75 31.42 8.67
CA ARG A 632 -11.20 30.35 9.58
C ARG A 632 -10.18 30.12 10.70
N LEU A 633 -8.89 30.07 10.36
CA LEU A 633 -7.80 29.94 11.32
C LEU A 633 -7.67 31.19 12.20
N VAL A 634 -7.77 32.40 11.64
CA VAL A 634 -7.72 33.65 12.42
C VAL A 634 -8.90 33.77 13.40
N HIS A 635 -10.11 33.40 12.99
CA HIS A 635 -11.29 33.39 13.86
C HIS A 635 -11.12 32.41 15.02
N ARG A 636 -10.64 31.19 14.72
CA ARG A 636 -10.35 30.17 15.72
C ARG A 636 -9.28 30.64 16.72
N ALA A 637 -8.17 31.18 16.23
CA ALA A 637 -7.09 31.72 17.07
C ALA A 637 -7.58 32.85 17.99
N LYS A 638 -8.43 33.74 17.47
CA LYS A 638 -9.07 34.82 18.22
C LYS A 638 -10.07 34.31 19.27
N GLU A 639 -10.84 33.27 18.98
CA GLU A 639 -11.75 32.66 19.96
C GLU A 639 -10.98 32.06 21.12
N ARG A 640 -9.88 31.37 20.81
CA ARG A 640 -9.00 30.78 21.82
C ARG A 640 -8.21 31.79 22.65
N SER A 641 -7.97 33.00 22.15
CA SER A 641 -7.28 34.04 22.92
C SER A 641 -8.20 34.75 23.93
N GLY A 642 -9.52 34.53 23.85
CA GLY A 642 -10.52 35.19 24.69
C GLY A 642 -10.68 36.69 24.42
N LEU A 643 -9.92 37.26 23.47
CA LEU A 643 -9.92 38.70 23.19
C LEU A 643 -11.10 39.07 22.28
N THR A 644 -11.78 40.16 22.59
CA THR A 644 -12.73 40.77 21.66
C THR A 644 -12.00 41.36 20.45
N TRP A 645 -12.68 41.47 19.31
CA TRP A 645 -12.11 42.11 18.11
C TRP A 645 -11.62 43.55 18.36
N ARG A 646 -12.27 44.28 19.28
CA ARG A 646 -11.84 45.63 19.68
C ARG A 646 -10.55 45.62 20.51
N GLN A 647 -10.35 44.62 21.37
CA GLN A 647 -9.10 44.45 22.12
C GLN A 647 -7.96 44.04 21.18
N LEU A 648 -8.22 43.12 20.26
CA LEU A 648 -7.27 42.72 19.22
C LEU A 648 -6.87 43.89 18.32
N GLU A 649 -7.83 44.74 17.92
CA GLU A 649 -7.56 45.95 17.12
C GLU A 649 -6.67 46.96 17.87
N ARG A 650 -6.90 47.17 19.17
CA ARG A 650 -6.07 48.06 20.01
C ARG A 650 -4.66 47.52 20.23
N SER A 651 -4.51 46.22 20.47
CA SER A 651 -3.23 45.63 20.88
C SER A 651 -2.36 45.20 19.70
N ALA A 652 -2.95 44.68 18.61
CA ALA A 652 -2.21 44.27 17.42
C ALA A 652 -1.97 45.42 16.42
N GLY A 653 -2.60 46.59 16.61
CA GLY A 653 -2.43 47.75 15.72
C GLY A 653 -2.86 47.51 14.27
N LEU A 654 -3.86 46.64 14.07
CA LEU A 654 -4.39 46.25 12.76
C LEU A 654 -5.91 46.46 12.75
N SER A 655 -6.49 46.93 11.65
CA SER A 655 -7.95 47.09 11.60
C SER A 655 -8.65 45.74 11.50
N MET A 656 -9.39 45.39 12.55
CA MET A 656 -10.05 44.08 12.66
C MET A 656 -11.38 44.01 11.92
N LYS A 657 -11.90 45.15 11.42
CA LYS A 657 -13.10 45.19 10.56
C LYS A 657 -12.97 44.32 9.30
N GLU A 658 -11.75 44.06 8.83
CA GLU A 658 -11.50 43.21 7.66
C GLU A 658 -11.64 41.71 7.95
N PHE A 659 -11.55 41.34 9.23
CA PHE A 659 -11.75 39.99 9.74
C PHE A 659 -13.17 39.82 10.32
N CYS A 660 -13.82 40.90 10.79
CA CYS A 660 -15.21 40.89 11.26
C CYS A 660 -16.23 40.73 10.11
N GLY A 661 -16.89 39.57 10.00
CA GLY A 661 -18.06 39.37 9.12
C GLY A 661 -18.21 37.94 8.58
N ALA A 662 -19.24 37.70 7.75
CA ALA A 662 -19.44 36.40 7.10
C ALA A 662 -18.21 35.97 6.29
N LEU A 663 -17.91 34.66 6.28
CA LEU A 663 -16.72 34.01 5.69
C LEU A 663 -16.46 34.34 4.20
N HIS A 664 -17.36 35.06 3.52
CA HIS A 664 -17.30 35.34 2.07
C HIS A 664 -17.48 36.81 1.66
N ALA A 665 -17.32 37.80 2.55
CA ALA A 665 -17.44 39.20 2.15
C ALA A 665 -16.14 39.78 1.52
N ARG A 666 -16.11 39.83 0.18
CA ARG A 666 -15.38 40.77 -0.71
C ARG A 666 -13.83 40.83 -0.74
N LYS A 667 -13.07 40.32 0.23
CA LYS A 667 -11.59 40.44 0.23
C LYS A 667 -10.90 39.21 -0.38
N GLY A 668 -9.95 39.43 -1.31
CA GLY A 668 -9.28 38.37 -2.07
C GLY A 668 -8.17 37.59 -1.32
N GLY A 669 -7.70 38.11 -0.18
CA GLY A 669 -6.63 37.54 0.64
C GLY A 669 -6.07 38.55 1.65
N PHE A 670 -5.15 38.10 2.49
CA PHE A 670 -4.46 38.90 3.52
C PHE A 670 -2.97 38.94 3.27
N ARG A 671 -2.34 40.06 3.60
CA ARG A 671 -0.89 40.17 3.48
C ARG A 671 -0.21 39.23 4.47
N ARG A 672 0.91 38.65 4.06
CA ARG A 672 1.73 37.81 4.94
C ARG A 672 2.13 38.52 6.22
N SER A 673 2.60 39.76 6.16
CA SER A 673 2.97 40.54 7.35
C SER A 673 1.79 40.76 8.31
N THR A 674 0.57 40.90 7.80
CA THR A 674 -0.64 40.99 8.61
C THR A 674 -0.92 39.66 9.32
N ILE A 675 -0.84 38.53 8.59
CA ILE A 675 -1.03 37.20 9.16
C ILE A 675 0.10 36.84 10.14
N GLN A 676 1.33 37.23 9.84
CA GLN A 676 2.50 37.06 10.71
C GLN A 676 2.31 37.81 12.02
N ARG A 677 2.01 39.12 11.96
CA ARG A 677 1.79 39.94 13.15
C ARG A 677 0.61 39.42 13.97
N LEU A 678 -0.44 38.90 13.33
CA LEU A 678 -1.55 38.24 14.00
C LEU A 678 -1.13 36.91 14.66
N GLY A 679 -0.36 36.09 13.96
CA GLY A 679 0.16 34.82 14.48
C GLY A 679 1.11 35.01 15.66
N GLU A 680 2.04 35.96 15.56
CA GLU A 680 2.95 36.35 16.64
C GLU A 680 2.19 36.94 17.83
N PHE A 681 1.20 37.82 17.59
CA PHE A 681 0.41 38.42 18.66
C PHE A 681 -0.55 37.44 19.35
N LEU A 682 -1.12 36.49 18.60
CA LEU A 682 -2.04 35.47 19.14
C LEU A 682 -1.33 34.21 19.61
N GLU A 683 0.00 34.15 19.48
CA GLU A 683 0.83 32.97 19.72
C GLU A 683 0.29 31.73 18.98
N GLU A 684 -0.12 31.91 17.72
CA GLU A 684 -0.69 30.86 16.87
C GLU A 684 0.35 30.40 15.82
N PRO A 685 1.04 29.25 16.05
CA PRO A 685 2.13 28.80 15.20
C PRO A 685 1.69 28.55 13.75
N GLU A 686 0.45 28.13 13.53
CA GLU A 686 -0.05 27.84 12.20
C GLU A 686 -0.16 29.12 11.33
N LEU A 687 -0.59 30.25 11.90
CA LEU A 687 -0.61 31.54 11.18
C LEU A 687 0.81 32.01 10.85
N VAL A 688 1.75 31.84 11.77
CA VAL A 688 3.17 32.13 11.54
C VAL A 688 3.73 31.24 10.42
N ARG A 689 3.41 29.94 10.42
CA ARG A 689 3.77 28.99 9.35
C ARG A 689 3.26 29.43 7.99
N TYR A 690 1.98 29.75 7.86
CA TYR A 690 1.41 30.24 6.60
C TYR A 690 2.08 31.53 6.13
N ALA A 691 2.42 32.45 7.03
CA ALA A 691 3.10 33.69 6.70
C ALA A 691 4.56 33.47 6.23
N ALA A 692 5.30 32.60 6.92
CA ALA A 692 6.69 32.27 6.65
C ALA A 692 6.89 31.26 5.50
N SER A 693 5.82 30.61 5.02
CA SER A 693 5.87 29.58 3.98
C SER A 693 6.53 30.01 2.67
N ASP A 694 7.14 29.04 1.99
CA ASP A 694 7.67 29.16 0.62
C ASP A 694 6.58 28.98 -0.46
N VAL A 695 5.31 28.93 -0.06
CA VAL A 695 4.17 28.72 -0.93
C VAL A 695 3.57 30.05 -1.36
N TYR A 696 3.57 30.35 -2.65
CA TYR A 696 2.74 31.39 -3.24
C TYR A 696 1.37 30.80 -3.58
N TRP A 697 0.29 31.43 -3.14
CA TRP A 697 -1.07 30.95 -3.39
C TRP A 697 -1.62 31.54 -4.68
N ASP A 698 -1.46 30.80 -5.77
CA ASP A 698 -1.88 31.28 -7.09
C ASP A 698 -3.30 30.84 -7.42
N ARG A 699 -4.03 31.67 -8.16
CA ARG A 699 -5.39 31.36 -8.60
C ARG A 699 -5.37 30.54 -9.87
N ILE A 700 -6.25 29.54 -9.93
CA ILE A 700 -6.52 28.79 -11.15
C ILE A 700 -7.21 29.71 -12.15
N ARG A 701 -6.61 29.83 -13.34
CA ARG A 701 -7.12 30.65 -14.45
C ARG A 701 -7.95 29.83 -15.42
N SER A 702 -7.50 28.64 -15.77
CA SER A 702 -8.25 27.68 -16.59
C SER A 702 -7.88 26.24 -16.26
N ILE A 703 -8.83 25.33 -16.50
CA ILE A 703 -8.64 23.89 -16.49
C ILE A 703 -9.23 23.41 -17.82
N GLU A 704 -8.40 22.89 -18.70
CA GLU A 704 -8.77 22.53 -20.07
C GLU A 704 -8.45 21.05 -20.31
N ALA A 705 -9.34 20.33 -20.99
CA ALA A 705 -9.06 18.94 -21.38
C ALA A 705 -7.90 18.91 -22.39
N ALA A 706 -6.91 18.06 -22.16
CA ALA A 706 -5.68 17.99 -22.95
C ALA A 706 -5.54 16.67 -23.75
N GLY A 707 -6.62 15.88 -23.80
CA GLY A 707 -6.66 14.59 -24.50
C GLY A 707 -6.01 13.47 -23.69
N ILE A 708 -5.50 12.46 -24.38
CA ILE A 708 -4.89 11.27 -23.76
C ILE A 708 -3.37 11.34 -23.92
N ALA A 709 -2.64 11.12 -22.83
CA ALA A 709 -1.19 11.14 -22.81
C ALA A 709 -0.64 9.99 -21.96
N GLU A 710 0.57 9.51 -22.26
CA GLU A 710 1.29 8.58 -21.38
C GLU A 710 1.57 9.26 -20.04
N THR A 711 1.13 8.61 -18.96
CA THR A 711 1.23 9.16 -17.61
C THR A 711 2.12 8.32 -16.71
N TYR A 712 2.69 8.98 -15.71
CA TYR A 712 3.67 8.46 -14.79
C TYR A 712 3.31 8.92 -13.37
N ASP A 713 3.82 8.23 -12.37
CA ASP A 713 3.76 8.66 -10.97
C ASP A 713 5.16 8.59 -10.36
N LEU A 714 5.45 9.48 -9.42
CA LEU A 714 6.74 9.56 -8.73
C LEU A 714 6.53 9.22 -7.25
N GLU A 715 7.40 8.36 -6.74
CA GLU A 715 7.49 8.08 -5.31
C GLU A 715 8.58 8.95 -4.69
N ILE A 716 8.19 9.79 -3.72
CA ILE A 716 9.07 10.76 -3.07
C ILE A 716 9.27 10.37 -1.61
N GLU A 717 10.52 10.38 -1.17
CA GLU A 717 10.93 10.05 0.19
C GLU A 717 10.32 11.05 1.21
N HIS A 718 9.64 10.51 2.23
CA HIS A 718 9.03 11.21 3.37
C HIS A 718 7.85 12.17 3.09
N THR A 719 7.93 13.01 2.06
CA THR A 719 6.97 14.12 1.88
C THR A 719 5.80 13.77 0.97
N HIS A 720 5.90 12.72 0.16
CA HIS A 720 4.86 12.23 -0.77
C HIS A 720 4.33 13.29 -1.76
N ASN A 721 5.07 14.38 -1.94
CA ASN A 721 4.77 15.48 -2.85
C ASN A 721 6.05 16.03 -3.47
N PHE A 722 5.94 16.70 -4.62
CA PHE A 722 7.08 17.28 -5.34
C PHE A 722 6.69 18.49 -6.19
N VAL A 723 7.69 19.24 -6.63
CA VAL A 723 7.54 20.35 -7.58
C VAL A 723 7.67 19.84 -9.02
N ALA A 724 6.65 20.08 -9.83
CA ALA A 724 6.55 19.68 -11.23
C ALA A 724 5.96 20.83 -12.07
N ASP A 725 6.61 21.19 -13.18
CA ASP A 725 6.29 22.36 -14.01
C ASP A 725 6.09 23.66 -13.19
N ASP A 726 6.88 23.82 -12.11
CA ASP A 726 6.76 24.88 -11.11
C ASP A 726 5.41 24.90 -10.33
N LEU A 727 4.75 23.76 -10.17
CA LEU A 727 3.57 23.54 -9.30
C LEU A 727 3.83 22.42 -8.28
N ILE A 728 3.11 22.42 -7.15
CA ILE A 728 3.25 21.39 -6.09
C ILE A 728 2.16 20.31 -6.27
N VAL A 729 2.58 19.03 -6.34
CA VAL A 729 1.79 17.84 -6.74
C VAL A 729 2.08 16.60 -5.86
N HIS A 730 1.25 15.53 -5.90
CA HIS A 730 1.28 14.38 -4.94
C HIS A 730 1.30 12.97 -5.63
N ASN A 731 1.68 11.90 -4.89
CA ASN A 731 1.72 10.46 -5.32
C ASN A 731 0.41 9.62 -5.11
N SER A 732 0.35 8.32 -5.52
CA SER A 732 -0.81 7.37 -5.47
C SER A 732 -0.68 6.12 -4.52
N HIS A 733 -1.78 5.35 -4.22
CA HIS A 733 -1.93 4.51 -2.99
C HIS A 733 -2.21 2.96 -3.11
N SER A 734 -2.66 2.36 -4.24
CA SER A 734 -3.03 0.91 -4.26
C SER A 734 -1.88 -0.06 -4.54
N ALA A 735 -0.88 0.37 -5.30
CA ALA A 735 0.34 -0.41 -5.53
C ALA A 735 1.11 -0.66 -4.21
N ALA A 736 1.00 0.29 -3.26
CA ALA A 736 1.67 0.22 -1.97
C ALA A 736 1.25 -0.99 -1.13
N TYR A 737 -0.03 -1.38 -1.15
CA TYR A 737 -0.49 -2.55 -0.37
C TYR A 737 -0.12 -3.87 -1.05
N ALA A 738 -0.20 -3.94 -2.39
CA ALA A 738 0.26 -5.11 -3.14
C ALA A 738 1.75 -5.38 -2.94
N LEU A 739 2.57 -4.32 -2.77
CA LEU A 739 3.99 -4.44 -2.45
C LEU A 739 4.22 -5.10 -1.09
N ILE A 740 3.45 -4.75 -0.05
CA ILE A 740 3.54 -5.40 1.26
C ILE A 740 3.13 -6.87 1.17
N SER A 741 2.07 -7.19 0.42
CA SER A 741 1.67 -8.58 0.14
C SER A 741 2.77 -9.37 -0.55
N PHE A 742 3.42 -8.79 -1.56
CA PHE A 742 4.55 -9.44 -2.23
C PHE A 742 5.75 -9.64 -1.30
N ARG A 743 6.13 -8.63 -0.52
CA ARG A 743 7.25 -8.72 0.45
C ARG A 743 7.02 -9.81 1.51
N THR A 744 5.80 -9.91 2.05
CA THR A 744 5.48 -10.98 3.01
C THR A 744 5.51 -12.36 2.37
N ALA A 745 5.01 -12.50 1.14
CA ALA A 745 5.11 -13.76 0.39
C ALA A 745 6.56 -14.14 0.09
N TYR A 746 7.39 -13.17 -0.29
CA TYR A 746 8.82 -13.36 -0.55
C TYR A 746 9.54 -13.85 0.71
N LEU A 747 9.35 -13.17 1.84
CA LEU A 747 9.97 -13.57 3.11
C LEU A 747 9.51 -14.97 3.55
N LYS A 748 8.23 -15.31 3.39
CA LYS A 748 7.74 -16.66 3.67
C LYS A 748 8.38 -17.73 2.77
N THR A 749 8.64 -17.39 1.51
CA THR A 749 9.19 -18.32 0.52
C THR A 749 10.68 -18.59 0.77
N HIS A 750 11.45 -17.53 1.05
CA HIS A 750 12.92 -17.61 1.15
C HIS A 750 13.43 -17.79 2.59
N TYR A 751 12.68 -17.33 3.60
CA TYR A 751 13.01 -17.41 5.03
C TYR A 751 11.85 -18.01 5.85
N PRO A 752 11.43 -19.25 5.55
CA PRO A 752 10.19 -19.83 6.09
C PRO A 752 10.20 -20.00 7.61
N VAL A 753 11.33 -20.38 8.22
CA VAL A 753 11.41 -20.61 9.67
C VAL A 753 11.32 -19.30 10.43
N GLU A 754 12.08 -18.30 9.98
CA GLU A 754 12.15 -16.96 10.55
C GLU A 754 10.80 -16.27 10.43
N PHE A 755 10.19 -16.34 9.24
CA PHE A 755 8.87 -15.79 8.97
C PHE A 755 7.80 -16.44 9.84
N MET A 756 7.76 -17.77 9.91
CA MET A 756 6.78 -18.46 10.74
C MET A 756 7.01 -18.22 12.23
N THR A 757 8.26 -18.10 12.68
CA THR A 757 8.61 -17.75 14.06
C THR A 757 8.12 -16.35 14.43
N ALA A 758 8.35 -15.37 13.56
CA ALA A 758 7.88 -13.99 13.73
C ALA A 758 6.34 -13.93 13.71
N LEU A 759 5.70 -14.66 12.79
CA LEU A 759 4.24 -14.72 12.66
C LEU A 759 3.58 -15.34 13.91
N LEU A 760 4.08 -16.49 14.37
CA LEU A 760 3.60 -17.16 15.58
C LEU A 760 3.78 -16.27 16.82
N SER A 761 4.93 -15.60 16.93
CA SER A 761 5.22 -14.67 18.03
C SER A 761 4.25 -13.49 18.05
N SER A 762 3.92 -12.91 16.88
CA SER A 762 2.99 -11.79 16.78
C SER A 762 1.54 -12.13 17.17
N GLU A 763 1.16 -13.41 17.19
CA GLU A 763 -0.23 -13.85 17.39
C GLU A 763 -0.37 -14.74 18.64
N THR A 764 0.60 -14.68 19.55
CA THR A 764 0.59 -15.36 20.87
C THR A 764 -0.69 -15.06 21.68
N GLY A 765 -1.26 -13.87 21.54
CA GLY A 765 -2.49 -13.47 22.22
C GLY A 765 -3.79 -13.98 21.59
N ASN A 766 -3.74 -14.58 20.39
CA ASN A 766 -4.92 -15.10 19.67
C ASN A 766 -4.77 -16.60 19.41
N THR A 767 -5.32 -17.39 20.34
CA THR A 767 -5.23 -18.85 20.31
C THR A 767 -5.80 -19.46 19.03
N ASP A 768 -6.91 -18.94 18.51
CA ASP A 768 -7.55 -19.48 17.31
C ASP A 768 -6.65 -19.31 16.07
N LYS A 769 -6.03 -18.14 15.90
CA LYS A 769 -5.07 -17.92 14.81
C LYS A 769 -3.78 -18.71 14.99
N LEU A 770 -3.31 -18.83 16.22
CA LEU A 770 -2.08 -19.55 16.54
C LEU A 770 -2.18 -21.02 16.09
N VAL A 771 -3.31 -21.69 16.35
CA VAL A 771 -3.58 -23.05 15.87
C VAL A 771 -3.42 -23.14 14.35
N VAL A 772 -4.04 -22.20 13.62
CA VAL A 772 -3.99 -22.18 12.15
C VAL A 772 -2.55 -22.04 11.63
N TYR A 773 -1.75 -21.17 12.24
CA TYR A 773 -0.35 -20.99 11.83
C TYR A 773 0.56 -22.15 12.26
N LEU A 774 0.26 -22.82 13.38
CA LEU A 774 0.97 -24.04 13.79
C LEU A 774 0.73 -25.17 12.78
N ASP A 775 -0.50 -25.32 12.31
CA ASP A 775 -0.82 -26.31 11.29
C ASP A 775 -0.19 -25.96 9.94
N GLU A 776 -0.11 -24.68 9.59
CA GLU A 776 0.65 -24.22 8.41
C GLU A 776 2.15 -24.55 8.55
N ALA A 777 2.76 -24.28 9.71
CA ALA A 777 4.17 -24.60 9.95
C ALA A 777 4.43 -26.12 9.76
N LYS A 778 3.56 -26.98 10.31
CA LYS A 778 3.63 -28.43 10.09
C LYS A 778 3.48 -28.80 8.61
N ARG A 779 2.57 -28.16 7.87
CA ARG A 779 2.38 -28.38 6.42
C ARG A 779 3.59 -27.97 5.60
N MET A 780 4.30 -26.92 6.02
CA MET A 780 5.57 -26.48 5.43
C MET A 780 6.75 -27.44 5.77
N GLY A 781 6.51 -28.49 6.56
CA GLY A 781 7.55 -29.42 7.01
C GLY A 781 8.36 -28.92 8.21
N LEU A 782 7.90 -27.87 8.90
CA LEU A 782 8.55 -27.34 10.10
C LEU A 782 8.12 -28.13 11.34
N THR A 783 9.10 -28.48 12.17
CA THR A 783 8.89 -29.16 13.46
C THR A 783 8.66 -28.11 14.54
N VAL A 784 7.47 -28.10 15.15
CA VAL A 784 7.18 -27.22 16.29
C VAL A 784 7.29 -28.01 17.59
N LEU A 785 8.28 -27.66 18.43
CA LEU A 785 8.54 -28.33 19.68
C LEU A 785 7.69 -27.75 20.84
N PRO A 786 7.33 -28.58 21.84
CA PRO A 786 6.63 -28.13 23.05
C PRO A 786 7.34 -26.97 23.75
N PRO A 787 6.62 -26.17 24.57
CA PRO A 787 7.28 -25.29 25.52
C PRO A 787 8.13 -26.13 26.49
N ASP A 788 9.25 -25.57 26.93
CA ASP A 788 10.19 -26.20 27.87
C ASP A 788 10.79 -25.11 28.76
N VAL A 789 10.65 -25.21 30.08
CA VAL A 789 11.19 -24.20 31.02
C VAL A 789 12.71 -24.04 30.88
N ASN A 790 13.42 -25.06 30.41
CA ASN A 790 14.88 -25.03 30.25
C ASN A 790 15.35 -24.46 28.90
N GLU A 791 14.49 -24.37 27.89
CA GLU A 791 14.91 -23.99 26.52
C GLU A 791 14.05 -22.87 25.91
N SER A 792 12.77 -22.77 26.26
CA SER A 792 11.85 -21.78 25.71
C SER A 792 12.14 -20.37 26.25
N GLN A 793 11.91 -19.37 25.40
CA GLN A 793 11.86 -17.96 25.76
C GLN A 793 10.40 -17.52 25.95
N ALA A 794 10.15 -16.22 26.08
CA ALA A 794 8.79 -15.68 26.16
C ALA A 794 8.01 -15.90 24.85
N LEU A 795 8.61 -15.54 23.72
CA LEU A 795 8.04 -15.72 22.38
C LEU A 795 8.59 -16.98 21.70
N PHE A 796 8.09 -17.31 20.51
CA PHE A 796 8.58 -18.44 19.74
C PHE A 796 10.02 -18.17 19.30
N THR A 797 10.83 -19.23 19.21
CA THR A 797 12.23 -19.12 18.79
C THR A 797 12.57 -20.11 17.69
N ALA A 798 13.32 -19.65 16.70
CA ALA A 798 13.89 -20.51 15.66
C ALA A 798 15.12 -21.22 16.24
N VAL A 799 15.08 -22.55 16.35
CA VAL A 799 16.19 -23.36 16.89
C VAL A 799 17.18 -23.70 15.77
N ASP A 800 16.67 -24.22 14.66
CA ASP A 800 17.45 -24.60 13.48
C ASP A 800 16.67 -24.32 12.19
N ALA A 801 17.13 -24.84 11.04
CA ALA A 801 16.56 -24.55 9.72
C ALA A 801 15.19 -25.20 9.47
N HIS A 802 14.70 -26.03 10.38
CA HIS A 802 13.40 -26.69 10.28
C HIS A 802 12.63 -26.73 11.61
N THR A 803 13.19 -26.21 12.70
CA THR A 803 12.65 -26.39 14.04
C THR A 803 12.32 -25.06 14.74
N ILE A 804 11.08 -24.95 15.20
CA ILE A 804 10.58 -23.82 16.00
C ILE A 804 10.26 -24.32 17.41
N ARG A 805 10.70 -23.59 18.43
CA ARG A 805 10.38 -23.86 19.83
C ARG A 805 9.20 -22.98 20.27
N CYS A 806 8.19 -23.59 20.88
CA CYS A 806 7.07 -22.84 21.45
C CYS A 806 7.53 -21.95 22.62
N GLY A 807 7.10 -20.69 22.61
CA GLY A 807 7.34 -19.75 23.70
C GLY A 807 6.50 -20.08 24.94
N LEU A 808 6.98 -19.70 26.12
CA LEU A 808 6.25 -19.84 27.39
C LEU A 808 5.02 -18.91 27.45
N GLY A 809 5.01 -17.82 26.66
CA GLY A 809 3.92 -16.84 26.62
C GLY A 809 2.59 -17.37 26.06
N VAL A 810 2.61 -18.52 25.40
CA VAL A 810 1.40 -19.19 24.88
C VAL A 810 0.59 -19.85 26.00
N ILE A 811 1.24 -20.16 27.14
CA ILE A 811 0.60 -20.91 28.22
C ILE A 811 -0.36 -20.00 28.98
N LYS A 812 -1.65 -20.34 28.98
CA LYS A 812 -2.67 -19.64 29.74
C LYS A 812 -2.32 -19.62 31.23
N ASN A 813 -2.55 -18.46 31.86
CA ASN A 813 -2.19 -18.14 33.25
C ASN A 813 -0.70 -17.89 33.51
N VAL A 814 0.17 -17.90 32.49
CA VAL A 814 1.60 -17.57 32.63
C VAL A 814 1.83 -16.16 32.05
N GLY A 815 2.00 -15.16 32.92
CA GLY A 815 2.23 -13.77 32.51
C GLY A 815 3.68 -13.48 32.12
N MET A 816 3.91 -12.44 31.32
CA MET A 816 5.25 -12.03 30.87
C MET A 816 6.25 -11.83 32.01
N SER A 817 5.85 -11.17 33.10
CA SER A 817 6.71 -10.94 34.26
C SER A 817 7.13 -12.25 34.97
N ALA A 818 6.26 -13.27 34.96
CA ALA A 818 6.60 -14.59 35.49
C ALA A 818 7.62 -15.29 34.61
N ILE A 819 7.49 -15.16 33.28
CA ILE A 819 8.43 -15.72 32.31
C ILE A 819 9.80 -15.06 32.42
N GLU A 820 9.86 -13.73 32.49
CA GLU A 820 11.11 -12.99 32.68
C GLU A 820 11.82 -13.43 33.98
N SER A 821 11.06 -13.66 35.06
CA SER A 821 11.60 -14.18 36.32
C SER A 821 12.21 -15.58 36.13
N LEU A 822 11.52 -16.48 35.42
CA LEU A 822 12.01 -17.83 35.11
C LEU A 822 13.27 -17.82 34.25
N VAL A 823 13.29 -16.99 33.19
CA VAL A 823 14.44 -16.87 32.29
C VAL A 823 15.66 -16.32 33.05
N ARG A 824 15.48 -15.28 33.88
CA ARG A 824 16.56 -14.74 34.72
C ARG A 824 17.04 -15.73 35.80
N ALA A 825 16.15 -16.57 36.32
CA ALA A 825 16.54 -17.64 37.25
C ALA A 825 17.39 -18.70 36.52
N ARG A 826 16.98 -19.09 35.31
CA ARG A 826 17.72 -20.02 34.45
C ARG A 826 19.10 -19.49 34.06
N GLU A 827 19.22 -18.22 33.71
CA GLU A 827 20.51 -17.59 33.36
C GLU A 827 21.49 -17.58 34.54
N ARG A 828 20.99 -17.50 35.78
CA ARG A 828 21.82 -17.49 37.00
C ARG A 828 22.24 -18.90 37.45
N ARG A 829 21.35 -19.88 37.39
CA ARG A 829 21.60 -21.26 37.88
C ARG A 829 22.15 -22.19 36.79
N GLY A 830 21.70 -22.04 35.55
CA GLY A 830 21.77 -23.05 34.51
C GLY A 830 20.43 -23.80 34.34
N ARG A 831 20.49 -25.03 33.83
CA ARG A 831 19.28 -25.87 33.61
C ARG A 831 18.68 -26.31 34.95
N PHE A 832 17.37 -26.22 35.08
CA PHE A 832 16.61 -26.76 36.20
C PHE A 832 16.50 -28.29 36.08
N ALA A 833 16.94 -29.00 37.11
CA ALA A 833 16.82 -30.45 37.21
C ALA A 833 15.47 -30.88 37.80
N SER A 834 14.83 -30.04 38.63
CA SER A 834 13.56 -30.38 39.30
C SER A 834 12.69 -29.16 39.58
N MET A 835 11.43 -29.41 39.98
CA MET A 835 10.47 -28.34 40.30
C MET A 835 10.87 -27.57 41.58
N GLU A 836 11.56 -28.23 42.50
CA GLU A 836 12.11 -27.61 43.71
C GLU A 836 13.11 -26.50 43.35
N GLU A 837 13.96 -26.72 42.35
CA GLU A 837 14.92 -25.73 41.88
C GLU A 837 14.24 -24.52 41.24
N VAL A 838 13.19 -24.78 40.44
CA VAL A 838 12.36 -23.71 39.85
C VAL A 838 11.74 -22.85 40.96
N CYS A 839 11.13 -23.48 41.96
CA CYS A 839 10.51 -22.78 43.08
C CYS A 839 11.53 -22.01 43.94
N HIS A 840 12.75 -22.52 44.08
CA HIS A 840 13.78 -21.89 44.90
C HIS A 840 14.36 -20.61 44.27
N ASP A 841 14.65 -20.64 42.96
CA ASP A 841 15.39 -19.56 42.29
C ASP A 841 14.50 -18.53 41.59
N ALA A 842 13.26 -18.88 41.28
CA ALA A 842 12.28 -17.95 40.71
C ALA A 842 11.61 -17.09 41.80
N ASP A 843 11.18 -15.88 41.43
CA ASP A 843 10.38 -15.03 42.32
C ASP A 843 8.95 -15.61 42.45
N LEU A 844 8.67 -16.26 43.58
CA LEU A 844 7.39 -16.91 43.87
C LEU A 844 6.20 -15.94 43.97
N ARG A 845 6.44 -14.62 44.08
CA ARG A 845 5.36 -13.61 43.98
C ARG A 845 4.81 -13.52 42.55
N LEU A 846 5.67 -13.74 41.57
CA LEU A 846 5.34 -13.72 40.14
C LEU A 846 5.01 -15.13 39.63
N VAL A 847 5.81 -16.11 40.05
CA VAL A 847 5.66 -17.54 39.73
C VAL A 847 4.87 -18.22 40.86
N ASN A 848 3.59 -17.90 40.94
CA ASN A 848 2.71 -18.46 41.97
C ASN A 848 2.32 -19.91 41.65
N ARG A 849 1.61 -20.57 42.58
CA ARG A 849 1.15 -21.96 42.42
C ARG A 849 0.40 -22.20 41.10
N LYS A 850 -0.42 -21.23 40.67
CA LYS A 850 -1.22 -21.36 39.45
C LYS A 850 -0.34 -21.36 38.20
N VAL A 851 0.73 -20.57 38.20
CA VAL A 851 1.75 -20.54 37.14
C VAL A 851 2.44 -21.91 37.06
N CYS A 852 2.97 -22.42 38.16
CA CYS A 852 3.64 -23.73 38.19
C CYS A 852 2.71 -24.87 37.76
N GLU A 853 1.47 -24.88 38.25
CA GLU A 853 0.44 -25.85 37.82
C GLU A 853 0.23 -25.79 36.30
N SER A 854 0.16 -24.59 35.73
CA SER A 854 -0.07 -24.40 34.30
C SER A 854 1.16 -24.84 33.48
N LEU A 855 2.38 -24.58 33.94
CA LEU A 855 3.62 -25.06 33.33
C LEU A 855 3.70 -26.59 33.28
N ILE A 856 3.40 -27.26 34.40
CA ILE A 856 3.40 -28.73 34.50
C ILE A 856 2.34 -29.32 33.56
N LYS A 857 1.10 -28.82 33.64
CA LYS A 857 -0.02 -29.34 32.86
C LYS A 857 0.15 -29.11 31.35
N ALA A 858 0.77 -28.01 30.95
CA ALA A 858 1.10 -27.71 29.57
C ALA A 858 2.30 -28.51 29.02
N GLY A 859 3.00 -29.29 29.85
CA GLY A 859 4.14 -30.11 29.44
C GLY A 859 5.48 -29.38 29.44
N ALA A 860 5.55 -28.14 29.95
CA ALA A 860 6.78 -27.36 29.98
C ALA A 860 7.86 -27.94 30.90
N CYS A 861 7.48 -28.88 31.78
CA CYS A 861 8.35 -29.52 32.77
C CYS A 861 8.64 -31.01 32.46
N ASP A 862 8.19 -31.54 31.32
CA ASP A 862 8.25 -32.98 31.03
C ASP A 862 9.68 -33.54 30.96
N ARG A 863 10.67 -32.69 30.61
CA ARG A 863 12.08 -33.09 30.56
C ARG A 863 12.77 -33.20 31.93
N MET A 864 12.08 -32.91 33.04
CA MET A 864 12.59 -33.09 34.41
C MET A 864 12.58 -34.55 34.88
N GLY A 865 12.09 -35.49 34.07
CA GLY A 865 12.18 -36.93 34.33
C GLY A 865 11.12 -37.52 35.28
N LEU A 866 10.17 -36.69 35.75
CA LEU A 866 9.02 -37.11 36.57
C LEU A 866 7.72 -37.05 35.77
N SER A 867 6.73 -37.88 36.13
CA SER A 867 5.39 -37.82 35.53
C SER A 867 4.70 -36.50 35.89
N ARG A 868 3.80 -36.00 35.02
CA ARG A 868 3.07 -34.74 35.30
C ARG A 868 2.23 -34.85 36.58
N ALA A 869 1.70 -36.03 36.84
CA ALA A 869 0.99 -36.34 38.09
C ALA A 869 1.90 -36.24 39.33
N ALA A 870 3.13 -36.76 39.24
CA ALA A 870 4.12 -36.67 40.31
C ALA A 870 4.57 -35.22 40.56
N LEU A 871 4.88 -34.47 39.50
CA LEU A 871 5.27 -33.06 39.58
C LEU A 871 4.18 -32.20 40.23
N LEU A 872 2.91 -32.43 39.90
CA LEU A 872 1.81 -31.68 40.49
C LEU A 872 1.59 -32.03 41.97
N ALA A 873 1.79 -33.31 42.34
CA ALA A 873 1.65 -33.76 43.72
C ALA A 873 2.79 -33.28 44.62
N SER A 874 4.01 -33.12 44.10
CA SER A 874 5.15 -32.56 44.87
C SER A 874 5.18 -31.03 44.93
N LEU A 875 4.39 -30.34 44.09
CA LEU A 875 4.42 -28.88 43.95
C LEU A 875 4.23 -28.14 45.28
N ASP A 876 3.29 -28.58 46.11
CA ASP A 876 2.94 -27.88 47.36
C ASP A 876 4.09 -27.92 48.36
N GLN A 877 4.68 -29.10 48.51
CA GLN A 877 5.85 -29.30 49.35
C GLN A 877 7.06 -28.50 48.82
N ALA A 878 7.29 -28.52 47.51
CA ALA A 878 8.39 -27.77 46.88
C ALA A 878 8.26 -26.25 47.09
N MET A 879 7.04 -25.72 46.97
CA MET A 879 6.78 -24.29 47.21
C MET A 879 6.94 -23.91 48.69
N GLU A 880 6.44 -24.72 49.62
CA GLU A 880 6.60 -24.46 51.05
C GLU A 880 8.08 -24.43 51.48
N GLN A 881 8.87 -25.39 50.99
CA GLN A 881 10.31 -25.44 51.24
C GLN A 881 11.03 -24.21 50.69
N ALA A 882 10.71 -23.80 49.45
CA ALA A 882 11.28 -22.62 48.83
C ALA A 882 10.90 -21.32 49.58
N ILE A 883 9.64 -21.18 50.03
CA ILE A 883 9.19 -20.03 50.82
C ILE A 883 9.94 -19.96 52.16
N SER A 884 10.14 -21.10 52.83
CA SER A 884 10.92 -21.16 54.07
C SER A 884 12.37 -20.73 53.82
N ALA A 885 13.03 -21.33 52.82
CA ALA A 885 14.41 -21.01 52.48
C ALA A 885 14.59 -19.53 52.11
N GLN A 886 13.67 -18.94 51.35
CA GLN A 886 13.70 -17.51 51.01
C GLN A 886 13.50 -16.61 52.24
N LYS A 887 12.62 -16.98 53.19
CA LYS A 887 12.44 -16.27 54.46
C LYS A 887 13.69 -16.33 55.34
N ASP A 888 14.34 -17.49 55.41
CA ASP A 888 15.55 -17.68 56.21
C ASP A 888 16.72 -16.85 55.64
N ARG A 889 16.84 -16.79 54.30
CA ARG A 889 17.80 -15.93 53.59
C ARG A 889 17.57 -14.44 53.84
N LEU A 890 16.31 -13.99 53.80
CA LEU A 890 15.92 -12.60 54.05
C LEU A 890 16.12 -12.18 55.52
N ARG A 891 16.05 -13.14 56.44
CA ARG A 891 16.26 -12.90 57.88
C ARG A 891 17.73 -12.90 58.29
N GLY A 892 18.67 -13.16 57.36
CA GLY A 892 20.10 -13.22 57.65
C GLY A 892 20.49 -14.33 58.64
N GLN A 893 19.59 -15.28 58.87
CA GLN A 893 19.76 -16.34 59.86
C GLN A 893 20.43 -17.51 59.15
N MET A 894 21.77 -17.50 59.09
CA MET A 894 22.51 -18.74 58.85
C MET A 894 22.29 -19.63 60.05
N THR A 895 21.43 -20.63 59.91
CA THR A 895 21.22 -21.65 60.93
C THR A 895 22.51 -22.45 61.10
N LEU A 896 23.14 -22.34 62.27
CA LEU A 896 24.29 -23.15 62.71
C LEU A 896 24.04 -24.69 62.63
N PHE A 897 22.79 -25.09 62.39
CA PHE A 897 22.35 -26.47 62.14
C PHE A 897 22.50 -26.95 60.69
N ASP A 898 22.70 -26.05 59.71
CA ASP A 898 22.90 -26.43 58.30
C ASP A 898 24.32 -26.97 58.05
N GLU A 899 25.33 -26.49 58.77
CA GLU A 899 26.68 -27.06 58.74
C GLU A 899 26.75 -28.46 59.37
N LEU A 900 25.90 -28.75 60.37
CA LEU A 900 25.81 -30.09 60.98
C LEU A 900 25.04 -31.10 60.12
N LYS A 901 24.16 -30.65 59.21
CA LYS A 901 23.51 -31.51 58.21
C LYS A 901 24.37 -31.77 56.97
N ALA A 902 25.27 -30.86 56.63
CA ALA A 902 26.21 -31.01 55.50
C ALA A 902 27.25 -32.14 55.70
N ALA A 903 27.45 -32.61 56.93
CA ALA A 903 28.39 -33.70 57.25
C ALA A 903 27.77 -35.12 57.18
N THR A 904 26.49 -35.24 56.85
CA THR A 904 25.88 -36.54 56.53
C THR A 904 25.60 -36.55 55.03
N PRO A 905 26.04 -37.55 54.25
CA PRO A 905 25.53 -37.71 52.90
C PRO A 905 24.02 -37.88 53.05
N SER A 906 23.27 -36.84 52.70
CA SER A 906 21.83 -36.97 52.51
C SER A 906 21.68 -37.96 51.37
N GLN A 907 21.51 -39.24 51.72
CA GLN A 907 20.84 -40.18 50.84
C GLN A 907 19.59 -39.45 50.36
N ALA A 908 19.46 -39.27 49.05
CA ALA A 908 18.25 -38.76 48.43
C ALA A 908 17.06 -39.37 49.17
N PRO A 909 16.11 -38.56 49.67
CA PRO A 909 14.98 -39.11 50.43
C PRO A 909 14.42 -40.28 49.63
N ALA A 910 14.34 -41.45 50.28
CA ALA A 910 13.81 -42.68 49.71
C ALA A 910 12.59 -42.30 48.86
N PRO A 911 12.47 -42.81 47.61
CA PRO A 911 11.55 -42.29 46.62
C PRO A 911 10.21 -42.09 47.29
N SER A 912 9.83 -40.82 47.46
CA SER A 912 8.56 -40.47 48.05
C SER A 912 7.49 -41.23 47.26
N VAL A 913 6.38 -41.59 47.91
CA VAL A 913 5.26 -42.30 47.26
C VAL A 913 4.85 -41.61 45.92
N VAL A 914 5.18 -40.32 45.79
CA VAL A 914 5.06 -39.46 44.61
C VAL A 914 5.85 -39.94 43.39
N ASN A 915 7.08 -40.45 43.53
CA ASN A 915 7.91 -40.92 42.39
C ASN A 915 7.38 -42.21 41.73
N ARG A 916 6.42 -42.89 42.36
CA ARG A 916 5.75 -44.09 41.82
C ARG A 916 4.33 -43.81 41.33
N LEU A 917 3.88 -42.56 41.31
CA LEU A 917 2.56 -42.21 40.79
C LEU A 917 2.49 -42.50 39.30
N ARG A 918 1.53 -43.36 38.94
CA ARG A 918 1.16 -43.61 37.55
C ARG A 918 0.78 -42.28 36.91
N ASP A 919 1.34 -42.01 35.74
CA ASP A 919 1.07 -40.78 35.00
C ASP A 919 -0.42 -40.69 34.62
N TRP A 920 -0.89 -39.48 34.32
CA TRP A 920 -2.26 -39.28 33.89
C TRP A 920 -2.53 -40.03 32.58
N PRO A 921 -3.76 -40.53 32.39
CA PRO A 921 -4.19 -41.04 31.09
C PRO A 921 -3.93 -40.00 29.98
N GLU A 922 -3.56 -40.47 28.79
CA GLU A 922 -3.24 -39.60 27.66
C GLU A 922 -4.38 -38.62 27.33
N SER A 923 -5.63 -39.09 27.38
CA SER A 923 -6.82 -38.25 27.21
C SER A 923 -6.89 -37.08 28.19
N GLN A 924 -6.44 -37.29 29.44
CA GLN A 924 -6.40 -36.25 30.46
C GLN A 924 -5.24 -35.26 30.21
N LYS A 925 -4.07 -35.74 29.79
CA LYS A 925 -2.93 -34.87 29.42
C LYS A 925 -3.28 -33.96 28.23
N LEU A 926 -3.86 -34.55 27.18
CA LEU A 926 -4.32 -33.82 26.00
C LEU A 926 -5.42 -32.81 26.34
N ALA A 927 -6.35 -33.16 27.23
CA ALA A 927 -7.35 -32.22 27.72
C ALA A 927 -6.74 -31.00 28.44
N PHE A 928 -5.70 -31.22 29.25
CA PHE A 928 -4.97 -30.12 29.90
C PHE A 928 -4.19 -29.25 28.92
N GLU A 929 -3.52 -29.85 27.94
CA GLU A 929 -2.83 -29.12 26.88
C GLU A 929 -3.81 -28.26 26.09
N LYS A 930 -4.94 -28.83 25.64
CA LYS A 930 -5.98 -28.07 24.94
C LYS A 930 -6.52 -26.92 25.78
N ALA A 931 -6.70 -27.13 27.09
CA ALA A 931 -7.22 -26.10 27.98
C ALA A 931 -6.24 -24.94 28.25
N LEU A 932 -4.93 -25.21 28.24
CA LEU A 932 -3.88 -24.25 28.60
C LEU A 932 -3.15 -23.64 27.41
N LEU A 933 -2.94 -24.41 26.35
CA LEU A 933 -2.25 -23.99 25.13
C LEU A 933 -3.23 -23.68 23.99
N GLY A 934 -4.41 -24.30 24.01
CA GLY A 934 -5.40 -24.21 22.92
C GLY A 934 -5.22 -25.23 21.80
N PHE A 935 -4.13 -25.98 21.81
CA PHE A 935 -3.82 -27.06 20.88
C PHE A 935 -3.17 -28.24 21.60
N TYR A 936 -3.13 -29.38 20.92
CA TYR A 936 -2.46 -30.57 21.42
C TYR A 936 -1.00 -30.59 21.02
N VAL A 937 -0.12 -30.92 21.97
CA VAL A 937 1.34 -30.87 21.81
C VAL A 937 1.96 -32.25 21.92
N SER A 938 1.46 -33.10 22.82
CA SER A 938 1.99 -34.45 23.03
C SER A 938 1.43 -35.53 22.09
N GLY A 939 0.36 -35.24 21.34
CA GLY A 939 -0.29 -36.16 20.40
C GLY A 939 -1.69 -35.69 19.99
N HIS A 940 -2.43 -36.44 19.15
CA HIS A 940 -3.83 -36.12 18.83
C HIS A 940 -4.77 -37.08 19.60
N PRO A 941 -5.92 -36.64 20.15
CA PRO A 941 -6.87 -37.54 20.83
C PRO A 941 -7.35 -38.70 19.97
N LEU A 942 -7.33 -38.51 18.64
CA LEU A 942 -7.69 -39.51 17.64
C LEU A 942 -6.53 -40.41 17.19
N ALA A 943 -5.29 -40.16 17.62
CA ALA A 943 -4.13 -40.96 17.21
C ALA A 943 -4.32 -42.45 17.54
N ARG A 944 -4.91 -42.76 18.70
CA ARG A 944 -5.27 -44.15 19.09
C ARG A 944 -6.25 -44.82 18.11
N TYR A 945 -7.10 -44.04 17.45
CA TYR A 945 -8.13 -44.54 16.54
C TYR A 945 -7.76 -44.34 15.06
N GLU A 946 -6.57 -43.83 14.76
CA GLU A 946 -6.13 -43.44 13.41
C GLU A 946 -6.33 -44.54 12.38
N ARG A 947 -6.02 -45.80 12.71
CA ARG A 947 -6.23 -46.94 11.80
C ARG A 947 -7.69 -47.17 11.48
N ALA A 948 -8.58 -47.14 12.48
CA ALA A 948 -10.02 -47.30 12.27
C ALA A 948 -10.59 -46.12 11.46
N LEU A 949 -10.14 -44.91 11.76
CA LEU A 949 -10.55 -43.69 11.06
C LEU A 949 -10.12 -43.72 9.59
N ARG A 950 -8.85 -44.03 9.29
CA ARG A 950 -8.34 -44.12 7.91
C ARG A 950 -8.95 -45.25 7.10
N SER A 951 -9.33 -46.37 7.72
CA SER A 951 -9.88 -47.54 7.02
C SER A 951 -11.40 -47.46 6.78
N LEU A 952 -12.16 -46.83 7.67
CA LEU A 952 -13.62 -46.80 7.62
C LEU A 952 -14.21 -45.45 7.18
N ALA A 953 -13.46 -44.35 7.34
CA ALA A 953 -13.86 -43.06 6.79
C ALA A 953 -13.67 -43.04 5.27
N THR A 954 -14.60 -42.40 4.56
CA THR A 954 -14.51 -42.24 3.10
C THR A 954 -13.91 -40.90 2.69
N ALA A 955 -13.85 -39.96 3.63
CA ALA A 955 -13.30 -38.62 3.43
C ALA A 955 -12.73 -38.09 4.74
N THR A 956 -11.80 -37.15 4.65
CA THR A 956 -11.36 -36.30 5.77
C THR A 956 -12.02 -34.92 5.67
N SER A 957 -12.00 -34.16 6.77
CA SER A 957 -12.46 -32.76 6.84
C SER A 957 -11.84 -31.90 5.74
N LEU A 958 -10.56 -32.13 5.43
CA LEU A 958 -9.83 -31.43 4.36
C LEU A 958 -10.30 -31.85 2.97
N GLN A 959 -10.55 -33.14 2.74
CA GLN A 959 -11.03 -33.66 1.46
C GLN A 959 -12.44 -33.17 1.12
N LEU A 960 -13.27 -32.84 2.12
CA LEU A 960 -14.59 -32.25 1.89
C LEU A 960 -14.55 -30.93 1.13
N LEU A 961 -13.46 -30.16 1.24
CA LEU A 961 -13.30 -28.90 0.52
C LEU A 961 -13.24 -29.09 -1.01
N GLN A 962 -12.96 -30.31 -1.47
CA GLN A 962 -12.80 -30.65 -2.89
C GLN A 962 -13.92 -31.55 -3.42
N MET A 963 -14.92 -31.88 -2.60
CA MET A 963 -16.01 -32.79 -2.95
C MET A 963 -17.30 -32.03 -3.33
N ASP A 964 -18.11 -32.65 -4.18
CA ASP A 964 -19.37 -32.06 -4.67
C ASP A 964 -20.46 -31.98 -3.59
N GLU A 965 -21.33 -30.97 -3.71
CA GLU A 965 -22.51 -30.82 -2.84
C GLU A 965 -23.45 -32.03 -2.97
N ASN A 966 -24.04 -32.45 -1.86
CA ASN A 966 -24.87 -33.66 -1.68
C ASN A 966 -24.14 -35.00 -1.80
N ALA A 967 -22.82 -35.04 -1.96
CA ALA A 967 -22.08 -36.29 -1.83
C ALA A 967 -22.29 -36.88 -0.41
N VAL A 968 -22.58 -38.18 -0.35
CA VAL A 968 -22.72 -38.90 0.92
C VAL A 968 -21.34 -39.39 1.33
N VAL A 969 -20.88 -38.94 2.49
CA VAL A 969 -19.55 -39.22 3.01
C VAL A 969 -19.67 -39.74 4.44
N THR A 970 -18.63 -40.44 4.88
CA THR A 970 -18.45 -40.79 6.28
C THR A 970 -17.13 -40.25 6.78
N ILE A 971 -17.21 -39.39 7.79
CA ILE A 971 -16.06 -38.84 8.50
C ILE A 971 -16.02 -39.47 9.88
N GLY A 972 -14.84 -39.91 10.28
CA GLY A 972 -14.58 -40.28 11.66
C GLY A 972 -13.87 -39.14 12.38
N GLY A 973 -14.37 -38.76 13.56
CA GLY A 973 -13.80 -37.67 14.33
C GLY A 973 -14.35 -37.59 15.76
N MET A 974 -13.90 -36.59 16.50
CA MET A 974 -14.33 -36.30 17.86
C MET A 974 -15.31 -35.13 17.87
N LEU A 975 -16.45 -35.28 18.55
CA LEU A 975 -17.42 -34.20 18.75
C LEU A 975 -16.93 -33.24 19.83
N THR A 976 -16.54 -32.01 19.50
CA THR A 976 -16.00 -31.07 20.50
C THR A 976 -17.05 -30.08 21.00
N LYS A 977 -17.66 -29.31 20.10
CA LYS A 977 -18.60 -28.23 20.46
C LYS A 977 -20.01 -28.63 20.06
N ILE A 978 -20.90 -28.90 21.02
CA ILE A 978 -22.30 -29.26 20.77
C ILE A 978 -23.20 -28.11 21.21
N LYS A 979 -23.95 -27.54 20.27
CA LYS A 979 -24.95 -26.51 20.51
C LYS A 979 -26.32 -27.03 20.13
N LEU A 980 -27.20 -27.18 21.12
CA LEU A 980 -28.61 -27.44 20.89
C LEU A 980 -29.30 -26.13 20.49
N THR A 981 -30.10 -26.16 19.44
CA THR A 981 -30.82 -24.99 18.91
C THR A 981 -32.18 -25.45 18.40
N THR A 982 -33.19 -24.58 18.39
CA THR A 982 -34.51 -24.89 17.81
C THR A 982 -34.65 -24.26 16.44
N THR A 983 -35.31 -24.97 15.52
CA THR A 983 -35.56 -24.47 14.16
C THR A 983 -36.61 -23.35 14.18
N LYS A 984 -36.32 -22.23 13.53
CA LYS A 984 -37.18 -21.03 13.53
C LYS A 984 -38.59 -21.23 12.95
N LYS A 985 -38.81 -22.21 12.07
CA LYS A 985 -40.11 -22.46 11.41
C LYS A 985 -41.02 -23.45 12.13
N THR A 986 -40.46 -24.49 12.76
CA THR A 986 -41.24 -25.60 13.35
C THR A 986 -41.06 -25.73 14.86
N ASN A 987 -40.18 -24.92 15.48
CA ASN A 987 -39.81 -24.99 16.90
C ASN A 987 -39.29 -26.36 17.38
N GLU A 988 -38.83 -27.20 16.47
CA GLU A 988 -38.28 -28.52 16.79
C GLU A 988 -36.78 -28.43 17.12
N GLN A 989 -36.29 -29.33 17.97
CA GLN A 989 -34.90 -29.35 18.42
C GLN A 989 -33.95 -29.86 17.31
N MET A 990 -32.85 -29.16 17.11
CA MET A 990 -31.73 -29.54 16.24
C MET A 990 -30.40 -29.36 16.99
N ALA A 991 -29.34 -29.99 16.49
CA ALA A 991 -27.99 -29.79 17.02
C ALA A 991 -27.05 -29.27 15.93
N VAL A 992 -26.21 -28.31 16.33
CA VAL A 992 -25.04 -27.88 15.57
C VAL A 992 -23.82 -28.33 16.36
N CYS A 993 -23.06 -29.24 15.81
CA CYS A 993 -21.88 -29.82 16.43
C CYS A 993 -20.62 -29.47 15.64
N MET A 994 -19.46 -29.51 16.28
CA MET A 994 -18.16 -29.48 15.59
C MET A 994 -17.53 -30.87 15.68
N LEU A 995 -17.17 -31.43 14.54
CA LEU A 995 -16.50 -32.72 14.41
C LEU A 995 -15.04 -32.49 14.01
N GLU A 996 -14.11 -32.77 14.91
CA GLU A 996 -12.66 -32.64 14.71
C GLU A 996 -12.09 -34.00 14.28
N ASP A 997 -11.40 -34.09 13.14
CA ASP A 997 -10.68 -35.28 12.69
C ASP A 997 -9.15 -35.09 12.81
N LEU A 998 -8.34 -35.93 12.17
CA LEU A 998 -6.87 -35.80 12.21
C LEU A 998 -6.32 -34.65 11.35
N GLU A 999 -7.13 -34.08 10.45
CA GLU A 999 -6.71 -33.10 9.45
C GLU A 999 -7.38 -31.73 9.60
N GLY A 1000 -8.40 -31.60 10.45
CA GLY A 1000 -9.13 -30.36 10.72
C GLY A 1000 -10.49 -30.57 11.40
N ASP A 1001 -11.36 -29.56 11.32
CA ASP A 1001 -12.70 -29.57 11.89
C ASP A 1001 -13.80 -29.29 10.85
N VAL A 1002 -14.98 -29.87 11.04
CA VAL A 1002 -16.16 -29.66 10.19
C VAL A 1002 -17.43 -29.45 11.02
N GLU A 1003 -18.25 -28.48 10.60
CA GLU A 1003 -19.55 -28.25 11.23
C GLU A 1003 -20.53 -29.36 10.85
N LEU A 1004 -21.07 -30.02 11.86
CA LEU A 1004 -22.05 -31.09 11.76
C LEU A 1004 -23.45 -30.57 12.13
N LEU A 1005 -24.38 -30.64 11.19
CA LEU A 1005 -25.78 -30.27 11.37
C LEU A 1005 -26.65 -31.51 11.54
N VAL A 1006 -27.37 -31.58 12.65
CA VAL A 1006 -28.36 -32.64 12.93
C VAL A 1006 -29.75 -32.02 12.91
N PHE A 1007 -30.51 -32.22 11.83
CA PHE A 1007 -31.87 -31.69 11.69
C PHE A 1007 -32.86 -32.37 12.62
N PRO A 1008 -34.03 -31.75 12.91
CA PRO A 1008 -35.00 -32.29 13.83
C PRO A 1008 -35.46 -33.73 13.54
N ASN A 1009 -35.74 -34.03 12.26
CA ASN A 1009 -36.17 -35.36 11.82
C ASN A 1009 -35.18 -36.47 12.20
N THR A 1010 -33.90 -36.14 12.31
CA THR A 1010 -32.80 -37.05 12.68
C THR A 1010 -32.35 -36.89 14.13
N PHE A 1011 -32.64 -35.74 14.78
CA PHE A 1011 -32.15 -35.41 16.11
C PHE A 1011 -32.70 -36.37 17.17
N ALA A 1012 -33.99 -36.70 17.13
CA ALA A 1012 -34.61 -37.60 18.11
C ALA A 1012 -33.94 -39.00 18.15
N GLN A 1013 -33.42 -39.47 17.02
CA GLN A 1013 -32.74 -40.77 16.92
C GLN A 1013 -31.25 -40.69 17.31
N LEU A 1014 -30.60 -39.56 17.03
CA LEU A 1014 -29.16 -39.39 17.18
C LEU A 1014 -28.75 -38.71 18.51
N ALA A 1015 -29.68 -38.08 19.23
CA ALA A 1015 -29.44 -37.37 20.48
C ALA A 1015 -28.63 -38.17 21.54
N PRO A 1016 -28.86 -39.49 21.76
CA PRO A 1016 -28.08 -40.26 22.75
C PRO A 1016 -26.58 -40.34 22.46
N GLN A 1017 -26.19 -40.13 21.20
CA GLN A 1017 -24.81 -40.27 20.72
C GLN A 1017 -24.06 -38.93 20.70
N LEU A 1018 -24.78 -37.80 20.83
CA LEU A 1018 -24.22 -36.45 20.83
C LEU A 1018 -23.65 -36.10 22.21
N LYS A 1019 -22.49 -36.67 22.54
CA LYS A 1019 -21.75 -36.36 23.77
C LYS A 1019 -20.46 -35.59 23.46
N PRO A 1020 -20.10 -34.57 24.26
CA PRO A 1020 -18.81 -33.90 24.11
C PRO A 1020 -17.64 -34.89 24.25
N ASN A 1021 -16.62 -34.72 23.42
CA ASN A 1021 -15.44 -35.57 23.28
C ASN A 1021 -15.72 -37.03 22.87
N ALA A 1022 -16.93 -37.35 22.40
CA ALA A 1022 -17.20 -38.69 21.85
C ALA A 1022 -16.55 -38.86 20.47
N VAL A 1023 -15.85 -39.97 20.27
CA VAL A 1023 -15.28 -40.35 18.98
C VAL A 1023 -16.31 -41.16 18.21
N VAL A 1024 -16.69 -40.66 17.04
CA VAL A 1024 -17.81 -41.20 16.25
C VAL A 1024 -17.47 -41.20 14.77
N PHE A 1025 -18.09 -42.12 14.02
CA PHE A 1025 -18.28 -41.99 12.59
C PHE A 1025 -19.61 -41.30 12.31
N VAL A 1026 -19.57 -40.35 11.39
CA VAL A 1026 -20.74 -39.60 10.97
C VAL A 1026 -20.94 -39.85 9.48
N GLU A 1027 -22.01 -40.56 9.14
CA GLU A 1027 -22.49 -40.67 7.77
C GLU A 1027 -23.45 -39.51 7.50
N GLY A 1028 -23.13 -38.71 6.50
CA GLY A 1028 -23.85 -37.49 6.22
C GLY A 1028 -23.67 -37.01 4.79
N ARG A 1029 -24.57 -36.14 4.38
CA ARG A 1029 -24.46 -35.46 3.08
C ARG A 1029 -23.70 -34.14 3.24
N ILE A 1030 -22.84 -33.83 2.30
CA ILE A 1030 -22.18 -32.53 2.23
C ILE A 1030 -23.23 -31.48 1.85
N ALA A 1031 -23.32 -30.42 2.64
CA ALA A 1031 -24.07 -29.21 2.32
C ALA A 1031 -23.10 -28.03 2.34
N ILE A 1032 -23.04 -27.26 1.25
CA ILE A 1032 -22.11 -26.13 1.16
C ILE A 1032 -22.88 -24.85 1.48
N ARG A 1033 -22.42 -24.10 2.48
CA ARG A 1033 -23.04 -22.83 2.85
C ARG A 1033 -21.96 -21.83 3.26
N GLU A 1034 -21.92 -20.67 2.59
CA GLU A 1034 -20.90 -19.64 2.78
C GLU A 1034 -19.47 -20.14 2.50
N ASP A 1035 -19.29 -20.92 1.42
CA ASP A 1035 -17.99 -21.50 0.99
C ASP A 1035 -17.28 -22.38 2.02
N ARG A 1036 -18.01 -22.87 3.04
CA ARG A 1036 -17.53 -23.91 3.96
C ARG A 1036 -18.41 -25.16 3.84
N PRO A 1037 -17.81 -26.35 3.63
CA PRO A 1037 -18.56 -27.59 3.65
C PRO A 1037 -19.06 -27.84 5.07
N ARG A 1038 -20.35 -28.14 5.20
CA ARG A 1038 -20.98 -28.62 6.42
C ARG A 1038 -21.46 -30.03 6.18
N LEU A 1039 -21.40 -30.86 7.21
CA LEU A 1039 -21.90 -32.23 7.13
C LEU A 1039 -23.31 -32.24 7.71
N VAL A 1040 -24.30 -32.68 6.94
CA VAL A 1040 -25.64 -32.92 7.46
C VAL A 1040 -25.75 -34.38 7.87
N ALA A 1041 -25.83 -34.63 9.17
CA ALA A 1041 -25.86 -35.96 9.76
C ALA A 1041 -27.09 -36.75 9.28
N GLN A 1042 -26.87 -37.93 8.73
CA GLN A 1042 -27.91 -38.93 8.51
C GLN A 1042 -27.82 -40.00 9.60
N GLN A 1043 -26.59 -40.41 9.94
CA GLN A 1043 -26.33 -41.39 10.98
C GLN A 1043 -25.06 -41.01 11.75
N ILE A 1044 -25.10 -41.18 13.06
CA ILE A 1044 -23.92 -41.16 13.94
C ILE A 1044 -23.75 -42.59 14.44
N ILE A 1045 -22.50 -43.05 14.47
CA ILE A 1045 -22.10 -44.39 14.87
C ILE A 1045 -20.92 -44.24 15.84
N PRO A 1046 -20.99 -44.73 17.08
CA PRO A 1046 -19.85 -44.73 17.99
C PRO A 1046 -18.68 -45.50 17.37
N ILE A 1047 -17.44 -45.07 17.63
CA ILE A 1047 -16.23 -45.69 17.05
C ILE A 1047 -16.20 -47.22 17.28
N GLU A 1048 -16.69 -47.70 18.43
CA GLU A 1048 -16.74 -49.12 18.81
C GLU A 1048 -17.67 -49.94 17.91
N GLN A 1049 -18.67 -49.30 17.31
CA GLN A 1049 -19.63 -49.92 16.38
C GLN A 1049 -19.27 -49.68 14.92
N GLY A 1050 -18.21 -48.92 14.63
CA GLY A 1050 -17.79 -48.59 13.27
C GLY A 1050 -17.45 -49.84 12.46
N ALA A 1051 -16.67 -50.75 13.03
CA ALA A 1051 -16.27 -51.99 12.37
C ALA A 1051 -17.47 -52.87 12.00
N SER A 1052 -18.48 -53.01 12.87
CA SER A 1052 -19.65 -53.87 12.62
C SER A 1052 -20.66 -53.27 11.65
N LYS A 1053 -20.87 -51.95 11.68
CA LYS A 1053 -21.92 -51.27 10.89
C LYS A 1053 -21.44 -50.76 9.53
N LEU A 1054 -20.18 -50.37 9.40
CA LEU A 1054 -19.64 -49.74 8.18
C LEU A 1054 -18.91 -50.73 7.26
N THR A 1055 -18.39 -51.83 7.80
CA THR A 1055 -17.70 -52.87 7.02
C THR A 1055 -18.70 -53.70 6.24
N ARG A 1056 -18.53 -53.78 4.91
CA ARG A 1056 -19.40 -54.57 4.03
C ARG A 1056 -18.70 -55.83 3.50
N ALA A 1057 -17.38 -55.85 3.50
CA ALA A 1057 -16.56 -57.04 3.27
C ALA A 1057 -15.23 -56.88 4.01
N ILE A 1058 -14.60 -57.99 4.40
CA ILE A 1058 -13.22 -57.98 4.90
C ILE A 1058 -12.34 -58.58 3.79
N GLU A 1059 -11.31 -57.87 3.37
CA GLU A 1059 -10.28 -58.42 2.49
C GLU A 1059 -9.03 -58.77 3.31
N LEU A 1060 -8.61 -60.03 3.25
CA LEU A 1060 -7.39 -60.52 3.89
C LEU A 1060 -6.32 -60.66 2.80
N VAL A 1061 -5.22 -59.91 2.93
CA VAL A 1061 -4.09 -59.95 2.00
C VAL A 1061 -3.10 -61.02 2.49
N LEU A 1062 -2.83 -62.01 1.66
CA LEU A 1062 -1.90 -63.10 1.96
C LEU A 1062 -0.72 -63.05 0.98
N HIS A 1063 0.50 -63.04 1.50
CA HIS A 1063 1.72 -63.03 0.70
C HIS A 1063 2.27 -64.46 0.50
N SER A 1064 2.82 -64.72 -0.69
CA SER A 1064 3.28 -66.05 -1.12
C SER A 1064 4.67 -66.49 -0.60
N PRO A 1065 5.12 -66.01 0.58
CA PRO A 1065 5.81 -66.88 1.52
C PRO A 1065 5.09 -66.81 2.88
N GLY A 1066 4.08 -67.68 3.07
CA GLY A 1066 3.25 -67.65 4.29
C GLY A 1066 1.99 -68.51 4.25
N MET A 1067 1.61 -69.07 3.09
CA MET A 1067 0.44 -69.95 2.96
C MET A 1067 0.71 -71.39 3.41
N GLU A 1068 1.11 -71.58 4.67
CA GLU A 1068 1.19 -72.91 5.27
C GLU A 1068 -0.19 -73.45 5.62
N LYS A 1069 -0.36 -74.78 5.55
CA LYS A 1069 -1.64 -75.44 5.82
C LYS A 1069 -2.15 -75.13 7.23
N ASP A 1070 -1.24 -75.03 8.19
CA ASP A 1070 -1.55 -74.71 9.59
C ASP A 1070 -2.13 -73.30 9.76
N LEU A 1071 -1.59 -72.30 9.05
CA LEU A 1071 -2.12 -70.93 9.08
C LEU A 1071 -3.54 -70.87 8.51
N LEU A 1072 -3.81 -71.60 7.41
CA LEU A 1072 -5.14 -71.68 6.82
C LEU A 1072 -6.14 -72.42 7.71
N GLU A 1073 -5.70 -73.46 8.44
CA GLU A 1073 -6.53 -74.15 9.43
C GLU A 1073 -6.83 -73.27 10.65
N GLN A 1074 -5.85 -72.52 11.15
CA GLN A 1074 -6.03 -71.54 12.23
C GLN A 1074 -6.97 -70.41 11.81
N LEU A 1075 -6.79 -69.87 10.59
CA LEU A 1075 -7.68 -68.86 10.02
C LEU A 1075 -9.11 -69.40 9.91
N LYS A 1076 -9.28 -70.61 9.35
CA LYS A 1076 -10.58 -71.28 9.24
C LYS A 1076 -11.25 -71.45 10.61
N GLY A 1077 -10.50 -71.89 11.61
CA GLY A 1077 -10.98 -72.05 12.99
C GLY A 1077 -11.33 -70.72 13.65
N LEU A 1078 -10.57 -69.66 13.37
CA LEU A 1078 -10.84 -68.30 13.86
C LEU A 1078 -12.14 -67.75 13.26
N LEU A 1079 -12.32 -67.84 11.94
CA LEU A 1079 -13.52 -67.35 11.25
C LEU A 1079 -14.78 -68.10 11.71
N ALA A 1080 -14.69 -69.41 11.97
CA ALA A 1080 -15.81 -70.21 12.48
C ALA A 1080 -16.29 -69.80 13.88
N LYS A 1081 -15.41 -69.20 14.72
CA LYS A 1081 -15.76 -68.73 16.07
C LYS A 1081 -16.61 -67.46 16.08
N PHE A 1082 -16.64 -66.71 14.98
CA PHE A 1082 -17.32 -65.42 14.89
C PHE A 1082 -18.32 -65.39 13.72
N PRO A 1083 -19.36 -66.24 13.72
CA PRO A 1083 -20.33 -66.30 12.62
C PRO A 1083 -21.11 -64.97 12.49
N GLY A 1084 -21.34 -64.53 11.25
CA GLY A 1084 -22.09 -63.31 10.98
C GLY A 1084 -22.49 -63.15 9.52
N VAL A 1085 -22.69 -61.92 9.07
CA VAL A 1085 -23.22 -61.61 7.72
C VAL A 1085 -22.19 -61.01 6.77
N THR A 1086 -20.98 -60.70 7.24
CA THR A 1086 -19.96 -60.00 6.44
C THR A 1086 -19.11 -60.99 5.64
N PRO A 1087 -19.09 -60.90 4.29
CA PRO A 1087 -18.28 -61.77 3.46
C PRO A 1087 -16.79 -61.46 3.60
N ILE A 1088 -15.97 -62.51 3.49
CA ILE A 1088 -14.50 -62.42 3.47
C ILE A 1088 -13.99 -62.72 2.08
N THR A 1089 -13.05 -61.90 1.61
CA THR A 1089 -12.30 -62.10 0.37
C THR A 1089 -10.83 -62.28 0.70
N LEU A 1090 -10.15 -63.26 0.10
CA LEU A 1090 -8.71 -63.41 0.21
C LEU A 1090 -8.07 -62.77 -1.02
N ARG A 1091 -7.12 -61.87 -0.82
CA ARG A 1091 -6.28 -61.32 -1.88
C ARG A 1091 -4.90 -61.96 -1.78
N LEU A 1092 -4.57 -62.81 -2.74
CA LEU A 1092 -3.27 -63.47 -2.83
C LEU A 1092 -2.32 -62.58 -3.61
N GLU A 1093 -1.23 -62.15 -2.96
CA GLU A 1093 -0.16 -61.41 -3.60
C GLU A 1093 1.03 -62.34 -3.85
N ILE A 1094 1.16 -62.72 -5.12
CA ILE A 1094 2.24 -63.56 -5.63
C ILE A 1094 3.30 -62.64 -6.24
N PRO A 1095 4.57 -62.71 -5.83
CA PRO A 1095 5.63 -61.90 -6.40
C PRO A 1095 5.68 -62.06 -7.93
N ARG A 1096 5.63 -60.92 -8.66
CA ARG A 1096 5.70 -60.85 -10.14
C ARG A 1096 4.46 -61.38 -10.90
N GLU A 1097 3.35 -61.64 -10.20
CA GLU A 1097 2.07 -61.99 -10.83
C GLU A 1097 0.93 -61.04 -10.39
N PRO A 1098 -0.12 -60.87 -11.20
CA PRO A 1098 -1.29 -60.08 -10.80
C PRO A 1098 -1.98 -60.71 -9.57
N SER A 1099 -2.37 -59.87 -8.61
CA SER A 1099 -2.97 -60.34 -7.36
C SER A 1099 -4.32 -61.04 -7.60
N LEU A 1100 -4.48 -62.26 -7.11
CA LEU A 1100 -5.70 -63.06 -7.24
C LEU A 1100 -6.68 -62.73 -6.10
N ARG A 1101 -7.98 -62.55 -6.38
CA ARG A 1101 -9.00 -62.37 -5.35
C ARG A 1101 -9.95 -63.57 -5.29
N LEU A 1102 -10.04 -64.20 -4.14
CA LEU A 1102 -10.90 -65.36 -3.88
C LEU A 1102 -12.01 -64.98 -2.89
N LYS A 1103 -13.27 -65.15 -3.29
CA LYS A 1103 -14.42 -64.97 -2.39
C LYS A 1103 -14.67 -66.26 -1.62
N LEU A 1104 -14.70 -66.20 -0.28
CA LEU A 1104 -15.00 -67.38 0.54
C LEU A 1104 -16.49 -67.72 0.49
N ALA A 1105 -16.80 -69.01 0.70
CA ALA A 1105 -18.18 -69.52 0.69
C ALA A 1105 -19.04 -68.93 1.82
N GLU A 1106 -20.37 -68.97 1.65
CA GLU A 1106 -21.37 -68.41 2.56
C GLU A 1106 -21.21 -68.84 4.04
N GLY A 1107 -20.69 -70.05 4.30
CA GLY A 1107 -20.41 -70.56 5.65
C GLY A 1107 -19.25 -69.88 6.39
N PHE A 1108 -18.50 -68.98 5.73
CA PHE A 1108 -17.38 -68.22 6.31
C PHE A 1108 -17.69 -66.73 6.49
N LYS A 1109 -18.97 -66.35 6.47
CA LYS A 1109 -19.37 -64.99 6.80
C LYS A 1109 -19.19 -64.74 8.30
N VAL A 1110 -18.65 -63.57 8.63
CA VAL A 1110 -18.31 -63.21 10.01
C VAL A 1110 -18.96 -61.93 10.48
N GLU A 1111 -19.01 -61.74 11.80
CA GLU A 1111 -19.29 -60.45 12.41
C GLU A 1111 -17.96 -59.73 12.73
N PRO A 1112 -17.67 -58.55 12.13
CA PRO A 1112 -16.42 -57.82 12.36
C PRO A 1112 -16.39 -57.15 13.73
N ARG A 1113 -16.25 -57.98 14.77
CA ARG A 1113 -15.99 -57.55 16.14
C ARG A 1113 -14.53 -57.17 16.31
N GLN A 1114 -14.25 -56.26 17.23
CA GLN A 1114 -12.87 -55.83 17.53
C GLN A 1114 -11.96 -57.01 17.90
N GLU A 1115 -12.47 -57.96 18.70
CA GLU A 1115 -11.75 -59.20 19.07
C GLU A 1115 -11.32 -60.04 17.85
N LEU A 1116 -12.18 -60.12 16.82
CA LEU A 1116 -11.86 -60.84 15.58
C LEU A 1116 -10.79 -60.08 14.78
N LEU A 1117 -10.88 -58.76 14.68
CA LEU A 1117 -9.91 -57.94 13.93
C LEU A 1117 -8.53 -57.93 14.59
N GLU A 1118 -8.48 -57.89 15.92
CA GLU A 1118 -7.25 -58.01 16.70
C GLU A 1118 -6.63 -59.41 16.52
N ALA A 1119 -7.44 -60.48 16.61
CA ALA A 1119 -6.95 -61.84 16.41
C ALA A 1119 -6.51 -62.11 14.95
N LEU A 1120 -7.21 -61.56 13.95
CA LEU A 1120 -6.79 -61.62 12.54
C LEU A 1120 -5.49 -60.85 12.31
N SER A 1121 -5.35 -59.68 12.93
CA SER A 1121 -4.14 -58.86 12.79
C SER A 1121 -2.94 -59.48 13.51
N GLN A 1122 -3.15 -60.16 14.64
CA GLN A 1122 -2.11 -60.97 15.29
C GLN A 1122 -1.69 -62.17 14.45
N LEU A 1123 -2.62 -62.78 13.72
CA LEU A 1123 -2.36 -63.97 12.92
C LEU A 1123 -1.70 -63.66 11.56
N LEU A 1124 -2.10 -62.55 10.91
CA LEU A 1124 -1.70 -62.22 9.53
C LEU A 1124 -0.85 -60.95 9.41
N GLY A 1125 -0.72 -60.18 10.48
CA GLY A 1125 -0.12 -58.84 10.47
C GLY A 1125 -1.16 -57.73 10.25
N ASP A 1126 -0.87 -56.54 10.77
CA ASP A 1126 -1.79 -55.40 10.75
C ASP A 1126 -2.14 -54.90 9.34
N GLU A 1127 -1.20 -54.95 8.39
CA GLU A 1127 -1.41 -54.50 7.01
C GLU A 1127 -2.19 -55.51 6.15
N ALA A 1128 -2.31 -56.76 6.62
CA ALA A 1128 -2.99 -57.83 5.91
C ALA A 1128 -4.51 -57.80 6.06
N VAL A 1129 -5.06 -57.05 7.02
CA VAL A 1129 -6.51 -57.01 7.30
C VAL A 1129 -7.09 -55.69 6.81
N VAL A 1130 -7.82 -55.73 5.69
CA VAL A 1130 -8.42 -54.55 5.04
C VAL A 1130 -9.93 -54.59 5.16
N LEU A 1131 -10.51 -53.59 5.86
CA LEU A 1131 -11.95 -53.41 5.93
C LEU A 1131 -12.44 -52.73 4.65
N LYS A 1132 -13.30 -53.40 3.87
CA LYS A 1132 -13.88 -52.86 2.63
C LYS A 1132 -15.30 -52.39 2.84
N ARG A 1133 -15.57 -51.17 2.35
CA ARG A 1133 -16.91 -50.61 2.18
C ARG A 1133 -17.19 -50.49 0.68
N LEU A 1134 -18.30 -51.05 0.19
CA LEU A 1134 -18.73 -50.86 -1.21
C LEU A 1134 -19.46 -49.51 -1.32
N THR A 1135 -18.89 -48.56 -2.05
CA THR A 1135 -19.53 -47.29 -2.41
C THR A 1135 -20.26 -47.43 -3.75
N SER A 1136 -21.60 -47.57 -3.71
CA SER A 1136 -22.55 -47.47 -4.84
C SER A 1136 -22.35 -48.41 -6.07
N PRO A 1137 -23.42 -48.89 -6.76
CA PRO A 1137 -23.34 -49.95 -7.78
C PRO A 1137 -22.77 -49.53 -9.16
N LYS A 1138 -22.01 -48.43 -9.26
CA LYS A 1138 -21.55 -47.89 -10.56
C LYS A 1138 -20.08 -48.16 -10.91
N ALA A 1139 -19.33 -48.83 -10.04
CA ALA A 1139 -17.97 -49.27 -10.35
C ALA A 1139 -17.84 -50.77 -10.06
N LEU A 1140 -18.43 -51.58 -10.93
CA LEU A 1140 -18.16 -53.00 -11.12
C LEU A 1140 -18.15 -53.29 -12.62
#